data_AF-A0A8J5YZE0-F1
#
_entry.id   AF-A0A8J5YZE0-F1
#
_cell.length_a   1.000
_cell.length_b   1.000
_cell.length_c   1.000
_cell.angle_alpha   90.00
_cell.angle_beta   90.00
_cell.angle_gamma   90.00
#
_symmetry.space_group_name_H-M   'P 1'
#
loop_
_entity.id
_entity.type
_entity.pdbx_description
1 polymer ?
#
loop_
_entity_poly.entity_id
_entity_poly.type
_entity_poly.pdbx_seq_one_letter_code
_entity_poly.pdbx_strand_id
1 'polypeptide(L)'
;MSSPAANIATAISTPTLDSESPALLQSITSHGGYAFTRMATLAAAGDQRAAEAACEMAWEQLHSGPWHSVLPVWRDAYSMACLHVAKFHFSNGEFRDALRSLDMGIIMGGPLLRKDLDSAIEVVLAAKSRHYHNGVADNDKEGHGEAGSRLLVSPQEFDKSEVLRILPIRSLSSKIVGKRSALSLEAFLCEYFLSGSPVIITDCMAHWPARTRWNDMDYLRRIAGDRTVPVEVKDPYALVSFVGIVMNLLNLEALAKSHVSEYFLDCKFSGNLVEQWNPSPGYRILNDHNGKKLQIFPLTDESFRERCSWVGKNYLCSEWKQELVTFSEFLERVQSTGCTSKAPTYLAQHQLFDQINDLRKDISTPDYCCAGGGELRSLNAWFGPAGTVTPLHHDPHHNILAQICAKLDIQTTSLKDDLGSLAKNQWHFLGMVVGKKYVRLYSATYSEELYPYSETMLNNSSQVDLDNIDEVEFPKVRDLEFIDCILEEGEMLYIPPKWWHYVRSLTTSFSVSYWWSTDSGSSMGSGFWAILDFYIMNHANVDTSIVFRSLTPSFGLPWLIQRLGGKPCPSKLTFMSLLIILGGTVEYVATDSAFTLIAYSWAFAYLATLTTKMIYIEHLVMNLGLSSWGFVLYNNLLSL
;
A
#
# COMPACT_ATOMS: atom_id res chain seq x y z
N MET A 1 21.57 -25.99 50.03
CA MET A 1 22.57 -25.59 49.03
C MET A 1 21.84 -24.88 47.92
N SER A 2 21.84 -23.55 47.98
CA SER A 2 21.35 -22.64 46.95
C SER A 2 22.41 -22.51 45.86
N SER A 3 22.03 -22.76 44.61
CA SER A 3 22.78 -22.38 43.41
C SER A 3 21.76 -21.93 42.35
N PRO A 4 22.07 -20.88 41.56
CA PRO A 4 21.11 -19.87 41.16
C PRO A 4 20.39 -20.26 39.87
N ALA A 5 19.06 -20.25 39.91
CA ALA A 5 18.27 -20.10 38.69
C ALA A 5 18.54 -18.69 38.15
N ALA A 6 19.40 -18.61 37.13
CA ALA A 6 19.56 -17.40 36.35
C ALA A 6 18.19 -17.02 35.75
N ASN A 7 17.73 -15.80 36.06
CA ASN A 7 16.49 -15.20 35.58
C ASN A 7 16.35 -15.33 34.05
N ILE A 8 15.55 -16.28 33.58
CA ILE A 8 15.05 -16.32 32.21
C ILE A 8 13.53 -16.28 32.28
N ALA A 9 12.97 -15.11 31.96
CA ALA A 9 11.62 -14.86 31.42
C ALA A 9 11.04 -13.55 31.99
N THR A 10 11.23 -12.45 31.27
CA THR A 10 10.17 -11.43 31.23
C THR A 10 8.99 -12.10 30.52
N ALA A 11 8.01 -12.60 31.27
CA ALA A 11 6.80 -13.19 30.70
C ALA A 11 6.11 -12.19 29.75
N ILE A 12 5.43 -12.68 28.71
CA ILE A 12 4.63 -11.84 27.82
C ILE A 12 3.43 -11.33 28.61
N SER A 13 3.43 -10.03 28.92
CA SER A 13 2.32 -9.34 29.58
C SER A 13 1.27 -8.92 28.55
N THR A 14 -0.01 -9.10 28.86
CA THR A 14 -1.13 -8.79 27.96
C THR A 14 -2.24 -8.00 28.67
N PRO A 15 -1.96 -6.78 29.15
CA PRO A 15 -2.89 -6.02 29.98
C PRO A 15 -4.20 -5.69 29.25
N THR A 16 -4.16 -5.47 27.94
CA THR A 16 -5.36 -5.16 27.14
C THR A 16 -6.22 -6.41 26.98
N LEU A 17 -5.61 -7.54 26.66
CA LEU A 17 -6.30 -8.83 26.61
C LEU A 17 -6.93 -9.14 27.98
N ASP A 18 -6.21 -8.93 29.07
CA ASP A 18 -6.69 -9.22 30.42
C ASP A 18 -7.91 -8.37 30.79
N SER A 19 -7.97 -7.11 30.34
CA SER A 19 -9.13 -6.22 30.58
C SER A 19 -10.31 -6.48 29.64
N GLU A 20 -10.04 -6.69 28.35
CA GLU A 20 -11.08 -6.76 27.31
C GLU A 20 -11.61 -8.18 27.06
N SER A 21 -10.89 -9.22 27.48
CA SER A 21 -11.25 -10.63 27.24
C SER A 21 -12.69 -10.97 27.63
N PRO A 22 -13.22 -10.57 28.80
CA PRO A 22 -14.61 -10.89 29.15
C PRO A 22 -15.63 -10.32 28.16
N ALA A 23 -15.46 -9.08 27.73
CA ALA A 23 -16.35 -8.42 26.77
C ALA A 23 -16.21 -9.01 25.37
N LEU A 24 -14.97 -9.29 24.93
CA LEU A 24 -14.68 -9.91 23.64
C LEU A 24 -15.28 -11.33 23.57
N LEU A 25 -15.05 -12.18 24.58
CA LEU A 25 -15.60 -13.53 24.63
C LEU A 25 -17.13 -13.54 24.66
N GLN A 26 -17.76 -12.59 25.37
CA GLN A 26 -19.21 -12.42 25.36
C GLN A 26 -19.73 -12.06 23.95
N SER A 27 -19.03 -11.15 23.25
CA SER A 27 -19.37 -10.77 21.88
C SER A 27 -19.17 -11.92 20.88
N ILE A 28 -18.10 -12.70 21.00
CA ILE A 28 -17.88 -13.89 20.18
C ILE A 28 -18.99 -14.92 20.41
N THR A 29 -19.38 -15.11 21.67
CA THR A 29 -20.47 -16.01 22.08
C THR A 29 -21.81 -15.59 21.46
N SER A 30 -22.15 -14.29 21.45
CA SER A 30 -23.39 -13.80 20.84
C SER A 30 -23.45 -14.04 19.33
N HIS A 31 -22.31 -14.20 18.67
CA HIS A 31 -22.19 -14.54 17.26
C HIS A 31 -21.98 -16.06 17.01
N GLY A 32 -22.29 -16.91 18.01
CA GLY A 32 -22.25 -18.36 17.87
C GLY A 32 -20.89 -19.01 18.16
N GLY A 33 -19.88 -18.24 18.59
CA GLY A 33 -18.53 -18.73 18.88
C GLY A 33 -18.36 -19.42 20.24
N TYR A 34 -19.34 -20.22 20.68
CA TYR A 34 -19.32 -20.92 21.98
C TYR A 34 -18.11 -21.86 22.13
N ALA A 35 -17.82 -22.63 21.08
CA ALA A 35 -16.72 -23.57 21.09
C ALA A 35 -15.36 -22.83 21.12
N PHE A 36 -15.23 -21.72 20.38
CA PHE A 36 -14.05 -20.86 20.44
C PHE A 36 -13.86 -20.32 21.85
N THR A 37 -14.91 -19.77 22.46
CA THR A 37 -14.87 -19.18 23.81
C THR A 37 -14.39 -20.18 24.86
N ARG A 38 -14.85 -21.44 24.76
CA ARG A 38 -14.38 -22.53 25.62
C ARG A 38 -12.89 -22.80 25.41
N MET A 39 -12.42 -22.91 24.18
CA MET A 39 -11.02 -23.16 23.87
C MET A 39 -10.12 -22.00 24.30
N ALA A 40 -10.52 -20.76 24.05
CA ALA A 40 -9.81 -19.57 24.51
C ALA A 40 -9.72 -19.50 26.04
N THR A 41 -10.78 -19.90 26.77
CA THR A 41 -10.75 -19.95 28.24
C THR A 41 -9.77 -21.01 28.76
N LEU A 42 -9.72 -22.18 28.12
CA LEU A 42 -8.76 -23.23 28.46
C LEU A 42 -7.32 -22.82 28.10
N ALA A 43 -7.14 -22.15 26.98
CA ALA A 43 -5.86 -21.58 26.56
C ALA A 43 -5.34 -20.56 27.58
N ALA A 44 -6.21 -19.67 28.08
CA ALA A 44 -5.88 -18.74 29.16
C ALA A 44 -5.52 -19.44 30.47
N ALA A 45 -6.06 -20.64 30.71
CA ALA A 45 -5.73 -21.48 31.86
C ALA A 45 -4.45 -22.32 31.68
N GLY A 46 -3.76 -22.20 30.54
CA GLY A 46 -2.49 -22.88 30.28
C GLY A 46 -2.58 -24.14 29.40
N ASP A 47 -3.70 -24.39 28.72
CA ASP A 47 -3.82 -25.51 27.78
C ASP A 47 -3.35 -25.12 26.37
N GLN A 48 -2.17 -25.62 25.98
CA GLN A 48 -1.58 -25.37 24.66
C GLN A 48 -2.45 -25.89 23.51
N ARG A 49 -3.03 -27.09 23.64
CA ARG A 49 -3.86 -27.67 22.57
C ARG A 49 -5.13 -26.86 22.36
N ALA A 50 -5.69 -26.33 23.45
CA ALA A 50 -6.81 -25.42 23.37
C ALA A 50 -6.44 -24.09 22.69
N ALA A 51 -5.22 -23.59 22.87
CA ALA A 51 -4.74 -22.38 22.19
C ALA A 51 -4.62 -22.59 20.68
N GLU A 52 -4.02 -23.72 20.27
CA GLU A 52 -3.92 -24.12 18.85
C GLU A 52 -5.30 -24.32 18.23
N ALA A 53 -6.20 -25.04 18.90
CA ALA A 53 -7.58 -25.23 18.44
C ALA A 53 -8.34 -23.91 18.32
N ALA A 54 -8.23 -23.00 19.29
CA ALA A 54 -8.85 -21.67 19.21
C ALA A 54 -8.33 -20.88 18.00
N CYS A 55 -7.03 -20.98 17.69
CA CYS A 55 -6.41 -20.32 16.56
C CYS A 55 -6.96 -20.86 15.22
N GLU A 56 -7.02 -22.19 15.06
CA GLU A 56 -7.60 -22.83 13.86
C GLU A 56 -9.07 -22.44 13.68
N MET A 57 -9.85 -22.45 14.75
CA MET A 57 -11.27 -22.07 14.70
C MET A 57 -11.47 -20.62 14.26
N ALA A 58 -10.68 -19.68 14.80
CA ALA A 58 -10.75 -18.29 14.37
C ALA A 58 -10.27 -18.13 12.92
N TRP A 59 -9.22 -18.85 12.52
CA TRP A 59 -8.73 -18.88 11.14
C TRP A 59 -9.82 -19.31 10.15
N GLU A 60 -10.55 -20.39 10.44
CA GLU A 60 -11.66 -20.85 9.59
C GLU A 60 -12.74 -19.78 9.43
N GLN A 61 -13.05 -19.03 10.49
CA GLN A 61 -14.02 -17.94 10.43
C GLN A 61 -13.54 -16.79 9.53
N LEU A 62 -12.25 -16.44 9.60
CA LEU A 62 -11.65 -15.43 8.72
C LEU A 62 -11.67 -15.84 7.23
N HIS A 63 -11.69 -17.14 6.93
CA HIS A 63 -11.66 -17.68 5.56
C HIS A 63 -12.99 -18.27 5.09
N SER A 64 -14.06 -18.05 5.85
CA SER A 64 -15.41 -18.55 5.51
C SER A 64 -16.08 -17.80 4.34
N GLY A 65 -15.53 -16.66 3.93
CA GLY A 65 -16.05 -15.83 2.84
C GLY A 65 -15.16 -14.62 2.55
N PRO A 66 -15.61 -13.68 1.68
CA PRO A 66 -14.87 -12.46 1.37
C PRO A 66 -14.51 -11.66 2.62
N TRP A 67 -13.31 -11.09 2.70
CA TRP A 67 -12.80 -10.39 3.89
C TRP A 67 -13.74 -9.30 4.45
N HIS A 68 -14.42 -8.56 3.58
CA HIS A 68 -15.37 -7.51 3.99
C HIS A 68 -16.64 -8.05 4.68
N SER A 69 -16.92 -9.35 4.53
CA SER A 69 -18.04 -10.03 5.19
C SER A 69 -17.66 -10.67 6.53
N VAL A 70 -16.37 -10.78 6.81
CA VAL A 70 -15.86 -11.30 8.08
C VAL A 70 -16.19 -10.32 9.19
N LEU A 71 -16.91 -10.80 10.21
CA LEU A 71 -17.28 -9.98 11.37
C LEU A 71 -16.01 -9.48 12.09
N PRO A 72 -15.92 -8.19 12.46
CA PRO A 72 -14.76 -7.64 13.15
C PRO A 72 -14.35 -8.41 14.41
N VAL A 73 -15.33 -8.94 15.14
CA VAL A 73 -15.11 -9.73 16.36
C VAL A 73 -14.25 -10.98 16.14
N TRP A 74 -14.35 -11.61 14.96
CA TRP A 74 -13.52 -12.78 14.63
C TRP A 74 -12.07 -12.41 14.32
N ARG A 75 -11.82 -11.18 13.89
CA ARG A 75 -10.46 -10.65 13.72
C ARG A 75 -9.80 -10.45 15.08
N ASP A 76 -10.51 -9.87 16.03
CA ASP A 76 -10.02 -9.73 17.41
C ASP A 76 -9.86 -11.09 18.12
N ALA A 77 -10.77 -12.04 17.84
CA ALA A 77 -10.65 -13.43 18.29
C ALA A 77 -9.37 -14.11 17.78
N TYR A 78 -9.02 -13.89 16.50
CA TYR A 78 -7.79 -14.41 15.92
C TYR A 78 -6.54 -13.79 16.58
N SER A 79 -6.53 -12.48 16.83
CA SER A 79 -5.46 -11.80 17.59
C SER A 79 -5.27 -12.41 18.98
N MET A 80 -6.38 -12.67 19.69
CA MET A 80 -6.37 -13.31 21.02
C MET A 80 -5.75 -14.72 20.96
N ALA A 81 -6.19 -15.55 20.01
CA ALA A 81 -5.67 -16.90 19.86
C ALA A 81 -4.16 -16.91 19.51
N CYS A 82 -3.73 -16.01 18.61
CA CYS A 82 -2.32 -15.82 18.27
C CYS A 82 -1.47 -15.45 19.50
N LEU A 83 -1.95 -14.56 20.37
CA LEU A 83 -1.27 -14.20 21.62
C LEU A 83 -1.12 -15.41 22.56
N HIS A 84 -2.17 -16.23 22.68
CA HIS A 84 -2.09 -17.45 23.50
C HIS A 84 -1.07 -18.44 22.95
N VAL A 85 -1.10 -18.74 21.64
CA VAL A 85 -0.14 -19.64 20.99
C VAL A 85 1.29 -19.11 21.14
N ALA A 86 1.50 -17.81 20.93
CA ALA A 86 2.80 -17.17 21.08
C ALA A 86 3.37 -17.30 22.51
N LYS A 87 2.54 -17.21 23.54
CA LYS A 87 2.96 -17.41 24.94
C LYS A 87 3.55 -18.81 25.17
N PHE A 88 2.96 -19.84 24.59
CA PHE A 88 3.46 -21.21 24.70
C PHE A 88 4.79 -21.40 23.97
N HIS A 89 4.88 -21.01 22.70
CA HIS A 89 6.13 -21.05 21.94
C HIS A 89 7.25 -20.27 22.64
N PHE A 90 6.94 -19.08 23.16
CA PHE A 90 7.89 -18.29 23.92
C PHE A 90 8.39 -19.01 25.18
N SER A 91 7.48 -19.65 25.94
CA SER A 91 7.84 -20.42 27.13
C SER A 91 8.71 -21.64 26.84
N ASN A 92 8.58 -22.21 25.63
CA ASN A 92 9.38 -23.33 25.15
C ASN A 92 10.75 -22.90 24.56
N GLY A 93 11.02 -21.60 24.45
CA GLY A 93 12.22 -21.07 23.78
C GLY A 93 12.13 -21.07 22.25
N GLU A 94 10.96 -21.34 21.68
CA GLU A 94 10.68 -21.38 20.24
C GLU A 94 10.41 -19.96 19.73
N PHE A 95 11.43 -19.10 19.77
CA PHE A 95 11.27 -17.67 19.48
C PHE A 95 10.76 -17.37 18.06
N ARG A 96 11.14 -18.19 17.07
CA ARG A 96 10.69 -17.99 15.67
C ARG A 96 9.19 -18.26 15.53
N ASP A 97 8.70 -19.36 16.11
CA ASP A 97 7.29 -19.71 16.06
C ASP A 97 6.44 -18.73 16.88
N ALA A 98 6.96 -18.27 18.03
CA ALA A 98 6.33 -17.20 18.79
C ALA A 98 6.17 -15.91 17.95
N LEU A 99 7.23 -15.47 17.27
CA LEU A 99 7.16 -14.29 16.39
C LEU A 99 6.20 -14.50 15.23
N ARG A 100 6.21 -15.68 14.61
CA ARG A 100 5.28 -16.03 13.54
C ARG A 100 3.84 -15.91 13.99
N SER A 101 3.47 -16.47 15.14
CA SER A 101 2.12 -16.35 15.68
C SER A 101 1.73 -14.89 15.95
N LEU A 102 2.63 -14.08 16.50
CA LEU A 102 2.38 -12.66 16.77
C LEU A 102 2.21 -11.85 15.47
N ASP A 103 3.06 -12.09 14.48
CA ASP A 103 2.97 -11.45 13.16
C ASP A 103 1.66 -11.83 12.45
N MET A 104 1.20 -13.08 12.55
CA MET A 104 -0.11 -13.49 12.04
C MET A 104 -1.25 -12.72 12.70
N GLY A 105 -1.19 -12.52 14.02
CA GLY A 105 -2.14 -11.68 14.76
C GLY A 105 -2.10 -10.22 14.31
N ILE A 106 -0.95 -9.71 13.87
CA ILE A 106 -0.81 -8.35 13.32
C ILE A 106 -1.38 -8.22 11.90
N ILE A 107 -1.16 -9.24 11.06
CA ILE A 107 -1.52 -9.21 9.63
C ILE A 107 -3.01 -9.50 9.45
N MET A 108 -3.55 -10.50 10.14
CA MET A 108 -4.91 -11.00 9.96
C MET A 108 -5.85 -10.64 11.11
N GLY A 109 -5.31 -10.13 12.21
CA GLY A 109 -6.09 -9.84 13.41
C GLY A 109 -6.76 -8.46 13.41
N GLY A 110 -7.61 -8.25 14.39
CA GLY A 110 -8.29 -6.99 14.64
C GLY A 110 -7.44 -6.02 15.49
N PRO A 111 -7.81 -4.73 15.51
CA PRO A 111 -6.99 -3.69 16.15
C PRO A 111 -7.05 -3.71 17.68
N LEU A 112 -8.01 -4.40 18.30
CA LEU A 112 -8.27 -4.34 19.74
C LEU A 112 -7.01 -4.70 20.56
N LEU A 113 -6.28 -5.73 20.13
CA LEU A 113 -5.14 -6.29 20.85
C LEU A 113 -3.79 -5.87 20.25
N ARG A 114 -3.77 -4.86 19.38
CA ARG A 114 -2.56 -4.45 18.66
C ARG A 114 -1.41 -4.07 19.60
N LYS A 115 -1.71 -3.32 20.66
CA LYS A 115 -0.70 -2.91 21.66
C LYS A 115 -0.05 -4.10 22.37
N ASP A 116 -0.84 -5.13 22.69
CA ASP A 116 -0.33 -6.33 23.37
C ASP A 116 0.52 -7.17 22.41
N LEU A 117 0.13 -7.28 21.13
CA LEU A 117 0.91 -7.95 20.09
C LEU A 117 2.28 -7.27 19.89
N ASP A 118 2.30 -5.93 19.74
CA ASP A 118 3.54 -5.18 19.54
C ASP A 118 4.49 -5.31 20.75
N SER A 119 3.94 -5.20 21.97
CA SER A 119 4.69 -5.40 23.22
C SER A 119 5.26 -6.82 23.34
N ALA A 120 4.47 -7.83 22.98
CA ALA A 120 4.91 -9.22 22.98
C ALA A 120 6.08 -9.44 22.01
N ILE A 121 6.03 -8.86 20.80
CA ILE A 121 7.12 -8.97 19.82
C ILE A 121 8.41 -8.36 20.37
N GLU A 122 8.34 -7.18 20.99
CA GLU A 122 9.53 -6.56 21.61
C GLU A 122 10.14 -7.45 22.69
N VAL A 123 9.31 -8.07 23.54
CA VAL A 123 9.76 -9.02 24.57
C VAL A 123 10.43 -10.25 23.95
N VAL A 124 9.82 -10.83 22.91
CA VAL A 124 10.35 -12.02 22.21
C VAL A 124 11.68 -11.71 21.53
N LEU A 125 11.80 -10.58 20.82
CA LEU A 125 13.03 -10.15 20.16
C LEU A 125 14.16 -9.87 21.17
N ALA A 126 13.83 -9.22 22.29
CA ALA A 126 14.80 -8.94 23.36
C ALA A 126 15.29 -10.23 24.05
N ALA A 127 14.38 -11.18 24.31
CA ALA A 127 14.72 -12.47 24.90
C ALA A 127 15.59 -13.31 23.96
N LYS A 128 15.23 -13.37 22.67
CA LYS A 128 16.01 -14.05 21.64
C LYS A 128 17.44 -13.48 21.55
N SER A 129 17.56 -12.15 21.56
CA SER A 129 18.86 -11.48 21.52
C SER A 129 19.73 -11.86 22.72
N ARG A 130 19.17 -11.90 23.94
CA ARG A 130 19.89 -12.36 25.15
C ARG A 130 20.28 -13.84 25.09
N HIS A 131 19.39 -14.69 24.59
CA HIS A 131 19.65 -16.12 24.45
C HIS A 131 20.83 -16.39 23.50
N TYR A 132 20.88 -15.67 22.38
CA TYR A 132 22.00 -15.77 21.44
C TYR A 132 23.33 -15.33 22.07
N HIS A 133 23.35 -14.23 22.83
CA HIS A 133 24.57 -13.76 23.51
C HIS A 133 25.06 -14.72 24.62
N ASN A 134 24.15 -15.43 25.29
CA ASN A 134 24.51 -16.40 26.33
C ASN A 134 24.94 -17.77 25.77
N GLY A 135 24.56 -18.11 24.53
CA GLY A 135 24.91 -19.37 23.86
C GLY A 135 26.30 -19.39 23.21
N VAL A 136 26.95 -18.24 23.01
CA VAL A 136 28.23 -18.10 22.30
C VAL A 136 29.47 -18.42 23.17
N ALA A 137 29.28 -18.96 24.37
CA ALA A 137 30.39 -19.45 25.20
C ALA A 137 30.88 -20.86 24.82
N ASP A 138 30.16 -21.61 23.98
CA ASP A 138 30.55 -22.97 23.58
C ASP A 138 30.02 -23.30 22.17
N ASN A 139 30.93 -23.56 21.23
CA ASN A 139 30.69 -24.04 19.86
C ASN A 139 30.22 -23.04 18.79
N ASP A 140 31.13 -22.21 18.27
CA ASP A 140 31.16 -21.91 16.83
C ASP A 140 32.59 -21.64 16.35
N LYS A 141 33.29 -22.73 16.03
CA LYS A 141 34.38 -22.77 15.05
C LYS A 141 33.90 -23.55 13.81
N GLU A 142 32.79 -23.15 13.20
CA GLU A 142 32.45 -23.61 11.86
C GLU A 142 31.96 -22.43 11.02
N GLY A 143 32.75 -22.07 10.01
CA GLY A 143 32.26 -21.33 8.85
C GLY A 143 32.15 -19.81 8.96
N HIS A 144 33.20 -19.10 9.40
CA HIS A 144 33.40 -17.71 8.95
C HIS A 144 33.74 -17.71 7.45
N GLY A 145 32.72 -17.87 6.60
CA GLY A 145 32.75 -17.35 5.24
C GLY A 145 32.84 -15.83 5.33
N GLU A 146 33.75 -15.24 4.56
CA GLU A 146 34.12 -13.83 4.56
C GLU A 146 32.92 -12.89 4.77
N ALA A 147 33.02 -12.03 5.79
CA ALA A 147 32.12 -10.92 6.05
C ALA A 147 32.29 -9.83 4.97
N GLY A 148 31.89 -10.13 3.74
CA GLY A 148 31.63 -9.12 2.73
C GLY A 148 30.22 -8.59 2.93
N SER A 149 30.08 -7.32 3.32
CA SER A 149 28.79 -6.61 3.35
C SER A 149 28.06 -6.85 2.02
N ARG A 150 27.00 -7.66 2.05
CA ARG A 150 26.16 -7.93 0.86
C ARG A 150 25.17 -6.77 0.77
N LEU A 151 25.49 -5.74 0.01
CA LEU A 151 24.55 -4.66 -0.27
C LEU A 151 23.27 -5.23 -0.91
N LEU A 152 22.12 -4.60 -0.63
CA LEU A 152 20.84 -4.97 -1.24
C LEU A 152 20.88 -4.76 -2.75
N VAL A 153 21.49 -3.65 -3.18
CA VAL A 153 21.73 -3.34 -4.59
C VAL A 153 23.24 -3.37 -4.85
N SER A 154 23.70 -4.41 -5.54
CA SER A 154 25.08 -4.52 -6.01
C SER A 154 25.37 -3.49 -7.10
N PRO A 155 26.57 -2.87 -7.14
CA PRO A 155 27.01 -2.08 -8.27
C PRO A 155 27.33 -3.03 -9.44
N GLN A 156 26.34 -3.32 -10.27
CA GLN A 156 26.55 -3.98 -11.57
C GLN A 156 26.35 -2.97 -12.69
N GLU A 157 27.17 -3.08 -13.72
CA GLU A 157 26.99 -2.36 -14.97
C GLU A 157 25.67 -2.78 -15.60
N PHE A 158 24.88 -1.78 -15.97
CA PHE A 158 23.50 -1.93 -16.37
C PHE A 158 23.34 -1.81 -17.88
N ASP A 159 22.78 -2.83 -18.53
CA ASP A 159 22.58 -2.83 -19.99
C ASP A 159 21.32 -2.02 -20.37
N LYS A 160 21.57 -0.83 -20.92
CA LYS A 160 20.53 0.08 -21.41
C LYS A 160 19.66 -0.52 -22.51
N SER A 161 20.22 -1.44 -23.31
CA SER A 161 19.49 -2.08 -24.40
C SER A 161 18.45 -3.08 -23.88
N GLU A 162 18.68 -3.64 -22.69
CA GLU A 162 17.74 -4.53 -22.02
C GLU A 162 16.54 -3.75 -21.45
N VAL A 163 16.76 -2.56 -20.87
CA VAL A 163 15.67 -1.71 -20.36
C VAL A 163 14.69 -1.31 -21.43
N LEU A 164 15.20 -0.83 -22.57
CA LEU A 164 14.33 -0.39 -23.65
C LEU A 164 13.45 -1.52 -24.20
N ARG A 165 13.87 -2.79 -24.03
CA ARG A 165 13.07 -3.96 -24.42
C ARG A 165 11.97 -4.30 -23.42
N ILE A 166 12.16 -3.99 -22.13
CA ILE A 166 11.17 -4.31 -21.08
C ILE A 166 10.19 -3.16 -20.81
N LEU A 167 10.47 -1.95 -21.29
CA LEU A 167 9.59 -0.80 -21.10
C LEU A 167 8.36 -0.89 -22.03
N PRO A 168 7.19 -0.40 -21.59
CA PRO A 168 6.00 -0.30 -22.43
C PRO A 168 6.23 0.41 -23.75
N ILE A 169 5.35 0.15 -24.72
CA ILE A 169 5.39 0.83 -26.02
C ILE A 169 5.29 2.36 -25.81
N ARG A 170 6.04 3.14 -26.62
CA ARG A 170 6.16 4.61 -26.57
C ARG A 170 6.78 5.18 -25.27
N SER A 171 7.41 4.35 -24.43
CA SER A 171 8.06 4.84 -23.20
C SER A 171 9.07 5.95 -23.46
N LEU A 172 9.04 6.96 -22.61
CA LEU A 172 9.95 8.11 -22.63
C LEU A 172 9.91 8.92 -23.94
N SER A 173 8.82 8.83 -24.69
CA SER A 173 8.57 9.63 -25.90
C SER A 173 7.60 10.80 -25.69
N SER A 174 6.91 10.82 -24.55
CA SER A 174 5.90 11.81 -24.18
C SER A 174 6.43 12.84 -23.17
N LYS A 175 5.55 13.73 -22.70
CA LYS A 175 5.85 14.72 -21.65
C LYS A 175 6.33 14.02 -20.37
N ILE A 176 7.36 14.55 -19.74
CA ILE A 176 7.94 14.00 -18.50
C ILE A 176 7.36 14.75 -17.30
N VAL A 177 7.15 14.04 -16.18
CA VAL A 177 6.78 14.67 -14.91
C VAL A 177 7.86 15.68 -14.48
N GLY A 178 7.45 16.90 -14.13
CA GLY A 178 8.37 17.94 -13.68
C GLY A 178 9.00 17.60 -12.33
N LYS A 179 10.31 17.86 -12.21
CA LYS A 179 11.06 17.76 -10.94
C LYS A 179 11.14 19.13 -10.26
N ARG A 180 10.93 19.17 -8.94
CA ARG A 180 11.06 20.36 -8.09
C ARG A 180 11.94 20.03 -6.89
N SER A 181 12.81 20.97 -6.55
CA SER A 181 13.56 21.03 -5.29
C SER A 181 13.06 22.20 -4.48
N ALA A 182 13.18 22.13 -3.15
CA ALA A 182 12.76 23.18 -2.22
C ALA A 182 11.32 23.65 -2.46
N LEU A 183 10.42 22.71 -2.81
CA LEU A 183 9.02 23.01 -3.06
C LEU A 183 8.35 23.39 -1.74
N SER A 184 7.90 24.64 -1.60
CA SER A 184 7.17 25.03 -0.39
C SER A 184 5.81 24.31 -0.34
N LEU A 185 5.26 24.12 0.86
CA LEU A 185 3.92 23.55 1.03
C LEU A 185 2.84 24.38 0.30
N GLU A 186 2.98 25.71 0.31
CA GLU A 186 2.11 26.64 -0.43
C GLU A 186 2.19 26.43 -1.94
N ALA A 187 3.41 26.34 -2.50
CA ALA A 187 3.60 26.09 -3.93
C ALA A 187 3.08 24.70 -4.31
N PHE A 188 3.30 23.69 -3.47
CA PHE A 188 2.72 22.36 -3.66
C PHE A 188 1.19 22.42 -3.71
N LEU A 189 0.57 23.11 -2.76
CA LEU A 189 -0.88 23.28 -2.67
C LEU A 189 -1.45 23.95 -3.94
N CYS A 190 -0.91 25.11 -4.29
CA CYS A 190 -1.42 25.95 -5.37
C CYS A 190 -1.15 25.35 -6.77
N GLU A 191 0.05 24.84 -7.01
CA GLU A 191 0.49 24.45 -8.35
C GLU A 191 0.15 22.98 -8.68
N TYR A 192 0.10 22.09 -7.68
CA TYR A 192 0.01 20.64 -7.91
C TYR A 192 -1.18 19.97 -7.21
N PHE A 193 -1.40 20.27 -5.93
CA PHE A 193 -2.46 19.64 -5.15
C PHE A 193 -3.85 20.02 -5.66
N LEU A 194 -4.13 21.33 -5.79
CA LEU A 194 -5.44 21.83 -6.23
C LEU A 194 -5.69 21.60 -7.72
N SER A 195 -4.64 21.64 -8.54
CA SER A 195 -4.72 21.37 -9.97
C SER A 195 -4.83 19.88 -10.29
N GLY A 196 -4.59 19.00 -9.31
CA GLY A 196 -4.55 17.55 -9.51
C GLY A 196 -3.46 17.13 -10.47
N SER A 197 -2.27 17.74 -10.39
CA SER A 197 -1.14 17.49 -11.29
C SER A 197 0.02 16.76 -10.59
N PRO A 198 0.59 15.70 -11.20
CA PRO A 198 1.76 15.01 -10.65
C PRO A 198 3.03 15.87 -10.61
N VAL A 199 3.88 15.61 -9.61
CA VAL A 199 5.20 16.27 -9.47
C VAL A 199 6.20 15.35 -8.77
N ILE A 200 7.47 15.47 -9.15
CA ILE A 200 8.58 14.83 -8.42
C ILE A 200 9.22 15.84 -7.49
N ILE A 201 9.34 15.49 -6.22
CA ILE A 201 10.00 16.26 -5.17
C ILE A 201 11.35 15.58 -4.87
N THR A 202 12.44 16.33 -5.01
CA THR A 202 13.80 15.75 -5.12
C THR A 202 14.61 15.75 -3.82
N ASP A 203 14.21 16.52 -2.81
CA ASP A 203 15.03 16.81 -1.63
C ASP A 203 14.35 16.51 -0.28
N CYS A 204 13.07 16.11 -0.30
CA CYS A 204 12.29 15.89 0.93
C CYS A 204 12.84 14.73 1.80
N MET A 205 13.46 13.71 1.20
CA MET A 205 14.02 12.55 1.92
C MET A 205 15.46 12.73 2.42
N ALA A 206 16.09 13.88 2.21
CA ALA A 206 17.53 14.03 2.49
C ALA A 206 17.92 13.67 3.94
N HIS A 207 17.01 13.86 4.90
CA HIS A 207 17.23 13.60 6.32
C HIS A 207 16.85 12.17 6.77
N TRP A 208 16.31 11.31 5.89
CA TRP A 208 15.82 9.99 6.29
C TRP A 208 16.98 9.00 6.52
N PRO A 209 17.08 8.38 7.72
CA PRO A 209 18.05 7.31 7.96
C PRO A 209 17.94 6.14 6.96
N ALA A 210 16.73 5.85 6.48
CA ALA A 210 16.43 4.77 5.55
C ALA A 210 17.31 4.80 4.29
N ARG A 211 17.67 6.00 3.80
CA ARG A 211 18.51 6.18 2.61
C ARG A 211 19.88 5.50 2.72
N THR A 212 20.40 5.39 3.94
CA THR A 212 21.71 4.77 4.18
C THR A 212 21.57 3.35 4.71
N ARG A 213 20.64 3.14 5.64
CA ARG A 213 20.52 1.88 6.38
C ARG A 213 19.87 0.76 5.58
N TRP A 214 18.92 1.05 4.72
CA TRP A 214 18.13 0.00 4.05
C TRP A 214 18.86 -0.65 2.87
N ASN A 215 19.99 -0.07 2.41
CA ASN A 215 20.85 -0.75 1.46
C ASN A 215 21.78 -1.80 2.14
N ASP A 216 21.86 -1.78 3.48
CA ASP A 216 22.60 -2.77 4.27
C ASP A 216 21.68 -3.97 4.58
N MET A 217 21.98 -5.12 3.96
CA MET A 217 21.22 -6.34 4.18
C MET A 217 21.37 -6.90 5.59
N ASP A 218 22.51 -6.67 6.24
CA ASP A 218 22.74 -7.15 7.59
C ASP A 218 21.95 -6.29 8.59
N TYR A 219 21.81 -5.00 8.31
CA TYR A 219 20.84 -4.15 8.99
C TYR A 219 19.42 -4.70 8.86
N LEU A 220 18.94 -4.92 7.63
CA LEU A 220 17.59 -5.43 7.37
C LEU A 220 17.32 -6.80 8.01
N ARG A 221 18.25 -7.76 7.89
CA ARG A 221 18.15 -9.07 8.55
C ARG A 221 18.09 -8.94 10.07
N ARG A 222 18.89 -8.05 10.65
CA ARG A 222 18.94 -7.88 12.10
C ARG A 222 17.65 -7.33 12.68
N ILE A 223 17.00 -6.37 12.01
CA ILE A 223 15.79 -5.71 12.54
C ILE A 223 14.48 -6.39 12.12
N ALA A 224 14.46 -7.01 10.94
CA ALA A 224 13.23 -7.53 10.34
C ALA A 224 13.32 -9.02 9.98
N GLY A 225 14.50 -9.63 10.04
CA GLY A 225 14.77 -10.92 9.40
C GLY A 225 13.87 -12.08 9.83
N ASP A 226 13.49 -12.15 11.10
CA ASP A 226 12.61 -13.20 11.63
C ASP A 226 11.11 -12.86 11.54
N ARG A 227 10.78 -11.65 11.06
CA ARG A 227 9.40 -11.21 10.92
C ARG A 227 8.75 -11.89 9.74
N THR A 228 7.52 -12.34 9.92
CA THR A 228 6.73 -12.99 8.85
C THR A 228 6.08 -11.92 7.99
N VAL A 229 6.29 -11.95 6.68
CA VAL A 229 5.73 -10.98 5.73
C VAL A 229 4.97 -11.68 4.61
N PRO A 230 3.86 -11.08 4.13
CA PRO A 230 3.21 -11.55 2.94
C PRO A 230 4.02 -11.16 1.70
N VAL A 231 4.17 -12.10 0.78
CA VAL A 231 4.83 -11.89 -0.51
C VAL A 231 3.99 -12.48 -1.62
N GLU A 232 3.85 -11.73 -2.71
CA GLU A 232 3.24 -12.20 -3.94
C GLU A 232 4.26 -13.04 -4.71
N VAL A 233 3.89 -14.26 -5.08
CA VAL A 233 4.73 -15.21 -5.81
C VAL A 233 3.98 -15.68 -7.04
N LYS A 234 4.64 -15.64 -8.20
CA LYS A 234 4.11 -16.25 -9.42
C LYS A 234 4.17 -17.78 -9.32
N ASP A 235 3.05 -18.46 -9.38
CA ASP A 235 2.95 -19.91 -9.50
C ASP A 235 3.28 -20.35 -10.94
N PRO A 236 4.42 -21.03 -11.17
CA PRO A 236 4.78 -21.51 -12.51
C PRO A 236 3.88 -22.65 -13.03
N TYR A 237 2.94 -23.17 -12.22
CA TYR A 237 2.07 -24.30 -12.56
C TYR A 237 0.57 -23.98 -12.55
N ALA A 238 0.16 -22.72 -12.37
CA ALA A 238 -1.25 -22.35 -12.23
C ALA A 238 -2.14 -22.80 -13.42
N LEU A 239 -1.62 -22.70 -14.64
CA LEU A 239 -2.27 -23.23 -15.85
C LEU A 239 -2.49 -24.75 -15.80
N VAL A 240 -1.55 -25.50 -15.21
CA VAL A 240 -1.65 -26.97 -15.07
C VAL A 240 -2.69 -27.37 -14.04
N SER A 241 -2.76 -26.64 -12.91
CA SER A 241 -3.80 -26.85 -11.88
C SER A 241 -5.20 -26.52 -12.41
N PHE A 242 -5.37 -25.43 -13.17
CA PHE A 242 -6.66 -25.07 -13.75
C PHE A 242 -7.13 -26.12 -14.78
N VAL A 243 -6.24 -26.57 -15.66
CA VAL A 243 -6.55 -27.65 -16.61
C VAL A 243 -6.88 -28.96 -15.88
N GLY A 244 -6.15 -29.30 -14.81
CA GLY A 244 -6.46 -30.46 -13.96
C GLY A 244 -7.84 -30.38 -13.30
N ILE A 245 -8.21 -29.21 -12.78
CA ILE A 245 -9.52 -28.96 -12.16
C ILE A 245 -10.64 -29.02 -13.20
N VAL A 246 -10.47 -28.41 -14.38
CA VAL A 246 -11.45 -28.47 -15.47
C VAL A 246 -11.63 -29.90 -15.99
N MET A 247 -10.55 -30.67 -16.11
CA MET A 247 -10.61 -32.08 -16.53
C MET A 247 -11.34 -32.96 -15.50
N ASN A 248 -11.15 -32.69 -14.21
CA ASN A 248 -11.91 -33.34 -13.12
C ASN A 248 -13.38 -32.93 -13.08
N LEU A 249 -13.68 -31.63 -13.24
CA LEU A 249 -15.05 -31.10 -13.24
C LEU A 249 -15.88 -31.58 -14.44
N LEU A 250 -15.25 -31.82 -15.59
CA LEU A 250 -15.90 -32.34 -16.80
C LEU A 250 -16.00 -33.87 -16.82
N ASN A 251 -15.54 -34.57 -15.77
CA ASN A 251 -15.59 -36.04 -15.66
C ASN A 251 -14.98 -36.75 -16.89
N LEU A 252 -13.96 -36.15 -17.50
CA LEU A 252 -13.30 -36.62 -18.73
C LEU A 252 -12.26 -37.72 -18.47
N GLU A 253 -12.14 -38.23 -17.24
CA GLU A 253 -11.25 -39.34 -16.89
C GLU A 253 -11.48 -40.59 -17.77
N ALA A 254 -12.70 -40.80 -18.26
CA ALA A 254 -13.03 -41.90 -19.16
C ALA A 254 -12.45 -41.73 -20.58
N LEU A 255 -12.30 -40.49 -21.06
CA LEU A 255 -11.69 -40.19 -22.37
C LEU A 255 -10.16 -40.24 -22.28
N ALA A 256 -9.57 -39.79 -21.16
CA ALA A 256 -8.14 -39.85 -20.90
C ALA A 256 -7.59 -41.29 -20.82
N LYS A 257 -8.36 -42.23 -20.26
CA LYS A 257 -7.95 -43.64 -20.13
C LYS A 257 -7.87 -44.42 -21.45
N SER A 258 -8.43 -43.92 -22.56
CA SER A 258 -8.42 -44.67 -23.82
C SER A 258 -7.30 -44.32 -24.79
N HIS A 259 -6.70 -43.10 -24.72
CA HIS A 259 -5.78 -42.62 -25.75
C HIS A 259 -4.60 -41.76 -25.25
N VAL A 260 -4.35 -41.66 -23.95
CA VAL A 260 -3.26 -40.84 -23.40
C VAL A 260 -2.48 -41.60 -22.33
N SER A 261 -1.73 -42.65 -22.70
CA SER A 261 -0.88 -43.39 -21.74
C SER A 261 0.64 -43.25 -21.96
N GLU A 262 1.11 -42.24 -22.69
CA GLU A 262 2.57 -42.13 -22.96
C GLU A 262 3.23 -40.77 -22.68
N TYR A 263 2.52 -39.73 -22.21
CA TYR A 263 3.14 -38.37 -22.13
C TYR A 263 3.04 -37.63 -20.79
N PHE A 264 2.56 -38.24 -19.71
CA PHE A 264 2.46 -37.55 -18.41
C PHE A 264 2.75 -38.48 -17.24
N LEU A 265 4.02 -38.91 -17.08
CA LEU A 265 4.59 -39.36 -15.80
C LEU A 265 6.04 -39.83 -16.01
N ASP A 266 6.99 -38.91 -16.20
CA ASP A 266 8.34 -39.10 -15.64
C ASP A 266 9.14 -37.79 -15.67
N CYS A 267 8.95 -36.97 -14.63
CA CYS A 267 9.94 -35.98 -14.23
C CYS A 267 10.38 -36.29 -12.79
N LYS A 268 10.94 -37.49 -12.60
CA LYS A 268 11.93 -37.72 -11.55
C LYS A 268 13.27 -37.19 -12.07
N PHE A 269 13.78 -36.14 -11.43
CA PHE A 269 15.15 -35.71 -11.62
C PHE A 269 16.11 -36.80 -11.10
N SER A 270 16.74 -37.54 -12.00
CA SER A 270 18.11 -38.03 -11.81
C SER A 270 18.97 -37.45 -12.93
N GLY A 271 20.08 -36.84 -12.57
CA GLY A 271 20.91 -36.03 -13.45
C GLY A 271 21.58 -36.77 -14.61
N ASN A 272 22.12 -35.94 -15.51
CA ASN A 272 22.98 -36.23 -16.65
C ASN A 272 22.31 -36.87 -17.87
N LEU A 273 22.14 -36.07 -18.94
CA LEU A 273 22.81 -36.27 -20.25
C LEU A 273 22.32 -35.21 -21.24
N VAL A 274 23.28 -34.50 -21.83
CA VAL A 274 23.14 -33.72 -23.06
C VAL A 274 23.31 -34.70 -24.21
N GLU A 275 22.35 -34.84 -25.13
CA GLU A 275 22.63 -35.18 -26.53
C GLU A 275 21.41 -35.03 -27.47
N GLN A 276 21.60 -34.15 -28.47
CA GLN A 276 21.14 -34.19 -29.87
C GLN A 276 19.69 -34.59 -30.21
N TRP A 277 18.91 -33.61 -30.69
CA TRP A 277 17.88 -33.87 -31.71
C TRP A 277 17.67 -32.68 -32.66
N ASN A 278 17.44 -32.99 -33.94
CA ASN A 278 17.38 -32.08 -35.09
C ASN A 278 15.92 -32.06 -35.63
N PRO A 279 15.28 -30.92 -35.94
CA PRO A 279 13.85 -30.86 -36.20
C PRO A 279 13.48 -31.04 -37.68
N SER A 280 12.25 -31.46 -37.95
CA SER A 280 11.57 -31.24 -39.24
C SER A 280 10.10 -30.88 -38.97
N PRO A 281 9.54 -29.79 -39.55
CA PRO A 281 8.23 -29.27 -39.15
C PRO A 281 7.09 -29.80 -40.04
N GLY A 282 5.99 -30.25 -39.43
CA GLY A 282 4.74 -30.54 -40.15
C GLY A 282 3.54 -30.61 -39.20
N TYR A 283 2.54 -29.75 -39.40
CA TYR A 283 1.28 -29.75 -38.63
C TYR A 283 0.32 -30.84 -39.12
N ARG A 284 -0.58 -31.33 -38.24
CA ARG A 284 -1.70 -32.21 -38.62
C ARG A 284 -3.04 -31.53 -38.33
N ILE A 285 -3.99 -31.73 -39.25
CA ILE A 285 -5.38 -31.25 -39.13
C ILE A 285 -6.24 -32.47 -38.77
N LEU A 286 -7.00 -32.37 -37.68
CA LEU A 286 -8.02 -33.35 -37.31
C LEU A 286 -9.40 -32.71 -37.41
N ASN A 287 -10.37 -33.46 -37.94
CA ASN A 287 -11.77 -33.05 -37.98
C ASN A 287 -12.51 -33.69 -36.80
N ASP A 288 -13.29 -32.91 -36.06
CA ASP A 288 -14.27 -33.46 -35.11
C ASP A 288 -15.48 -34.07 -35.86
N HIS A 289 -16.25 -34.92 -35.18
CA HIS A 289 -17.47 -35.60 -35.63
C HIS A 289 -18.58 -34.65 -36.13
N ASN A 290 -18.49 -33.35 -35.85
CA ASN A 290 -19.35 -32.28 -36.36
C ASN A 290 -18.70 -31.43 -37.46
N GLY A 291 -17.57 -31.86 -38.02
CA GLY A 291 -16.92 -31.23 -39.19
C GLY A 291 -16.09 -29.98 -38.89
N LYS A 292 -15.82 -29.66 -37.62
CA LYS A 292 -14.94 -28.55 -37.25
C LYS A 292 -13.47 -28.98 -37.35
N LYS A 293 -12.68 -28.27 -38.16
CA LYS A 293 -11.24 -28.50 -38.34
C LYS A 293 -10.47 -27.93 -37.15
N LEU A 294 -9.78 -28.80 -36.41
CA LEU A 294 -8.80 -28.45 -35.39
C LEU A 294 -7.39 -28.62 -35.98
N GLN A 295 -6.65 -27.52 -36.08
CA GLN A 295 -5.22 -27.52 -36.41
C GLN A 295 -4.43 -27.73 -35.13
N ILE A 296 -3.63 -28.80 -35.08
CA ILE A 296 -2.74 -29.10 -33.95
C ILE A 296 -1.30 -28.94 -34.43
N PHE A 297 -0.56 -28.03 -33.79
CA PHE A 297 0.85 -27.78 -34.03
C PHE A 297 1.71 -28.70 -33.15
N PRO A 298 2.82 -29.27 -33.64
CA PRO A 298 3.69 -30.11 -32.81
C PRO A 298 4.41 -29.25 -31.75
N LEU A 299 4.34 -29.69 -30.50
CA LEU A 299 5.03 -29.11 -29.34
C LEU A 299 6.54 -29.42 -29.38
N THR A 300 7.29 -28.73 -30.24
CA THR A 300 8.76 -28.80 -30.26
C THR A 300 9.38 -27.44 -30.58
N ASP A 301 8.79 -26.37 -30.07
CA ASP A 301 9.20 -25.02 -30.43
C ASP A 301 9.58 -24.24 -29.16
N GLU A 302 10.81 -23.71 -29.12
CA GLU A 302 11.29 -22.77 -28.09
C GLU A 302 10.30 -21.61 -27.89
N SER A 303 9.52 -21.30 -28.93
CA SER A 303 8.42 -20.36 -28.90
C SER A 303 7.31 -20.70 -27.89
N PHE A 304 7.10 -21.96 -27.47
CA PHE A 304 6.17 -22.29 -26.37
C PHE A 304 6.77 -22.00 -24.99
N ARG A 305 8.09 -22.15 -24.82
CA ARG A 305 8.78 -21.80 -23.57
C ARG A 305 8.86 -20.28 -23.41
N GLU A 306 9.04 -19.56 -24.52
CA GLU A 306 8.79 -18.12 -24.55
C GLU A 306 7.31 -17.85 -24.28
N ARG A 307 6.33 -18.37 -25.04
CA ARG A 307 4.87 -18.15 -24.84
C ARG A 307 4.36 -18.46 -23.43
N CYS A 308 4.89 -19.46 -22.74
CA CYS A 308 4.57 -19.73 -21.32
C CYS A 308 5.29 -18.80 -20.34
N SER A 309 6.40 -18.16 -20.73
CA SER A 309 6.95 -17.03 -19.97
C SER A 309 6.05 -15.78 -20.03
N TRP A 310 5.21 -15.67 -21.08
CA TRP A 310 4.32 -14.53 -21.34
C TRP A 310 2.96 -14.58 -20.63
N VAL A 311 2.63 -15.67 -19.94
CA VAL A 311 1.39 -15.79 -19.16
C VAL A 311 1.71 -15.52 -17.67
N GLY A 312 0.93 -14.65 -17.01
CA GLY A 312 1.03 -14.32 -15.58
C GLY A 312 2.08 -13.29 -15.17
N LYS A 313 2.15 -12.11 -15.81
CA LYS A 313 3.20 -11.11 -15.52
C LYS A 313 2.98 -10.26 -14.25
N ASN A 314 1.74 -10.18 -13.76
CA ASN A 314 1.39 -9.31 -12.64
C ASN A 314 0.47 -10.00 -11.62
N TYR A 315 0.41 -9.46 -10.40
CA TYR A 315 -0.34 -10.04 -9.29
C TYR A 315 -1.86 -10.09 -9.48
N LEU A 316 -2.40 -9.46 -10.54
CA LEU A 316 -3.81 -9.57 -10.91
C LEU A 316 -4.11 -10.86 -11.70
N CYS A 317 -3.10 -11.59 -12.16
CA CYS A 317 -3.27 -12.85 -12.85
C CYS A 317 -3.58 -13.98 -11.86
N SER A 318 -4.44 -14.93 -12.25
CA SER A 318 -4.77 -16.14 -11.48
C SER A 318 -3.58 -17.06 -11.17
N GLU A 319 -2.43 -16.76 -11.75
CA GLU A 319 -1.17 -17.44 -11.53
C GLU A 319 -0.36 -16.87 -10.37
N TRP A 320 -0.75 -15.74 -9.77
CA TRP A 320 -0.07 -15.22 -8.59
C TRP A 320 -0.77 -15.68 -7.32
N LYS A 321 0.03 -16.05 -6.32
CA LYS A 321 -0.44 -16.44 -4.99
C LYS A 321 0.32 -15.67 -3.93
N GLN A 322 -0.39 -15.33 -2.86
CA GLN A 322 0.21 -14.78 -1.68
C GLN A 322 0.80 -15.90 -0.82
N GLU A 323 2.08 -15.80 -0.47
CA GLU A 323 2.79 -16.72 0.42
C GLU A 323 3.26 -15.93 1.67
N LEU A 324 3.26 -16.58 2.83
CA LEU A 324 3.81 -16.02 4.05
C LEU A 324 5.20 -16.61 4.28
N VAL A 325 6.21 -15.76 4.30
CA VAL A 325 7.62 -16.13 4.44
C VAL A 325 8.28 -15.27 5.50
N THR A 326 9.43 -15.70 6.02
CA THR A 326 10.25 -14.79 6.83
C THR A 326 10.87 -13.71 5.96
N PHE A 327 11.09 -12.52 6.52
CA PHE A 327 11.73 -11.44 5.81
C PHE A 327 13.14 -11.83 5.34
N SER A 328 13.87 -12.65 6.10
CA SER A 328 15.18 -13.18 5.67
C SER A 328 15.09 -14.07 4.43
N GLU A 329 14.13 -15.00 4.39
CA GLU A 329 13.90 -15.85 3.21
C GLU A 329 13.50 -14.99 2.01
N PHE A 330 12.66 -13.98 2.21
CA PHE A 330 12.31 -13.02 1.17
C PHE A 330 13.54 -12.27 0.64
N LEU A 331 14.39 -11.76 1.52
CA LEU A 331 15.66 -11.10 1.18
C LEU A 331 16.58 -12.02 0.35
N GLU A 332 16.65 -13.31 0.69
CA GLU A 332 17.41 -14.29 -0.09
C GLU A 332 16.80 -14.56 -1.47
N ARG A 333 15.46 -14.60 -1.59
CA ARG A 333 14.76 -14.71 -2.88
C ARG A 333 15.04 -13.49 -3.78
N VAL A 334 15.06 -12.29 -3.19
CA VAL A 334 15.39 -11.04 -3.91
C VAL A 334 16.85 -11.03 -4.40
N GLN A 335 17.80 -11.60 -3.65
CA GLN A 335 19.20 -11.68 -4.09
C GLN A 335 19.46 -12.78 -5.13
N SER A 336 18.73 -13.90 -5.05
CA SER A 336 19.00 -15.09 -5.88
C SER A 336 18.31 -15.09 -7.26
N THR A 337 17.43 -14.13 -7.52
CA THR A 337 16.70 -13.98 -8.80
C THR A 337 17.62 -13.67 -9.99
N GLY A 338 18.88 -13.31 -9.76
CA GLY A 338 19.91 -13.19 -10.80
C GLY A 338 20.50 -14.53 -11.31
N CYS A 339 20.26 -15.67 -10.65
CA CYS A 339 20.98 -16.93 -10.97
C CYS A 339 20.13 -18.20 -11.16
N THR A 340 18.82 -18.25 -10.88
CA THR A 340 18.05 -19.51 -11.05
C THR A 340 16.57 -19.29 -11.37
N SER A 341 15.94 -20.34 -11.91
CA SER A 341 14.52 -20.50 -12.32
C SER A 341 13.47 -20.34 -11.22
N LYS A 342 13.73 -19.56 -10.16
CA LYS A 342 12.78 -19.31 -9.08
C LYS A 342 11.81 -18.22 -9.48
N ALA A 343 10.54 -18.41 -9.11
CA ALA A 343 9.48 -17.47 -9.41
C ALA A 343 9.76 -16.06 -8.86
N PRO A 344 9.42 -15.00 -9.61
CA PRO A 344 9.51 -13.63 -9.10
C PRO A 344 8.67 -13.51 -7.81
N THR A 345 9.27 -12.87 -6.81
CA THR A 345 8.65 -12.61 -5.50
C THR A 345 8.55 -11.10 -5.29
N TYR A 346 7.40 -10.61 -4.81
CA TYR A 346 7.16 -9.19 -4.63
C TYR A 346 6.40 -8.90 -3.33
N LEU A 347 6.99 -8.12 -2.42
CA LEU A 347 6.28 -7.57 -1.27
C LEU A 347 5.60 -6.28 -1.73
N ALA A 348 4.30 -6.38 -2.03
CA ALA A 348 3.51 -5.28 -2.59
C ALA A 348 2.45 -4.83 -1.59
N GLN A 349 2.27 -3.51 -1.48
CA GLN A 349 1.16 -2.90 -0.74
C GLN A 349 1.01 -3.37 0.73
N HIS A 350 2.10 -3.78 1.37
CA HIS A 350 2.05 -4.28 2.76
C HIS A 350 2.30 -3.14 3.75
N GLN A 351 1.55 -3.09 4.84
CA GLN A 351 1.75 -2.14 5.96
C GLN A 351 2.93 -2.55 6.85
N LEU A 352 4.09 -2.74 6.22
CA LEU A 352 5.31 -3.25 6.85
C LEU A 352 5.77 -2.38 8.03
N PHE A 353 5.52 -1.08 7.96
CA PHE A 353 5.96 -0.11 8.97
C PHE A 353 5.11 -0.13 10.23
N ASP A 354 3.85 -0.55 10.11
CA ASP A 354 2.99 -0.77 11.28
C ASP A 354 3.34 -2.08 11.97
N GLN A 355 3.90 -3.04 11.23
CA GLN A 355 4.39 -4.31 11.76
C GLN A 355 5.80 -4.19 12.35
N ILE A 356 6.70 -3.45 11.70
CA ILE A 356 8.13 -3.37 12.04
C ILE A 356 8.49 -1.93 12.42
N ASN A 357 8.29 -1.62 13.70
CA ASN A 357 8.53 -0.29 14.26
C ASN A 357 9.96 0.22 14.04
N ASP A 358 10.97 -0.65 13.97
CA ASP A 358 12.35 -0.22 13.71
C ASP A 358 12.54 0.34 12.30
N LEU A 359 11.86 -0.22 11.29
CA LEU A 359 11.83 0.36 9.95
C LEU A 359 11.05 1.68 9.94
N ARG A 360 9.96 1.78 10.71
CA ARG A 360 9.16 3.01 10.82
C ARG A 360 9.98 4.19 11.38
N LYS A 361 10.94 3.94 12.27
CA LYS A 361 11.85 4.96 12.84
C LYS A 361 12.83 5.54 11.82
N ASP A 362 13.05 4.87 10.68
CA ASP A 362 13.99 5.31 9.65
C ASP A 362 13.37 6.25 8.60
N ILE A 363 12.06 6.51 8.69
CA ILE A 363 11.30 7.34 7.75
C ILE A 363 10.44 8.37 8.49
N SER A 364 10.12 9.48 7.81
CA SER A 364 9.23 10.54 8.32
C SER A 364 8.02 10.69 7.41
N THR A 365 6.86 11.07 7.95
CA THR A 365 5.73 11.46 7.11
C THR A 365 6.07 12.80 6.42
N PRO A 366 5.99 12.91 5.09
CA PRO A 366 6.23 14.18 4.40
C PRO A 366 5.18 15.22 4.80
N ASP A 367 5.60 16.47 5.04
CA ASP A 367 4.68 17.57 5.41
C ASP A 367 3.57 17.81 4.37
N TYR A 368 3.83 17.47 3.10
CA TYR A 368 2.87 17.52 2.02
C TYR A 368 1.63 16.62 2.24
N CYS A 369 1.73 15.57 3.05
CA CYS A 369 0.58 14.72 3.39
C CYS A 369 -0.45 15.45 4.26
N CYS A 370 -0.07 16.55 4.93
CA CYS A 370 -0.98 17.40 5.68
C CYS A 370 -1.68 18.45 4.79
N ALA A 371 -1.31 18.53 3.50
CA ALA A 371 -1.92 19.45 2.54
C ALA A 371 -3.44 19.28 2.49
N GLY A 372 -4.17 20.41 2.59
CA GLY A 372 -5.63 20.42 2.56
C GLY A 372 -6.31 19.86 3.81
N GLY A 373 -5.59 19.79 4.94
CA GLY A 373 -6.11 19.13 6.16
C GLY A 373 -6.14 17.61 6.03
N GLY A 374 -5.24 17.06 5.20
CA GLY A 374 -5.17 15.64 4.91
C GLY A 374 -4.89 14.77 6.14
N GLU A 375 -5.61 13.66 6.26
CA GLU A 375 -5.35 12.62 7.24
C GLU A 375 -4.70 11.41 6.54
N LEU A 376 -3.57 10.94 7.09
CA LEU A 376 -2.89 9.76 6.58
C LEU A 376 -3.78 8.52 6.76
N ARG A 377 -4.07 7.84 5.65
CA ARG A 377 -4.93 6.65 5.60
C ARG A 377 -4.12 5.36 5.65
N SER A 378 -2.99 5.30 4.94
CA SER A 378 -2.14 4.11 4.89
C SER A 378 -0.70 4.44 4.58
N LEU A 379 0.20 3.57 5.05
CA LEU A 379 1.63 3.63 4.79
C LEU A 379 2.10 2.25 4.32
N ASN A 380 2.34 2.11 3.01
CA ASN A 380 2.65 0.80 2.41
C ASN A 380 4.10 0.70 1.94
N ALA A 381 4.68 -0.48 2.10
CA ALA A 381 5.97 -0.86 1.56
C ALA A 381 5.83 -1.55 0.20
N TRP A 382 6.78 -1.26 -0.68
CA TRP A 382 6.92 -1.89 -1.99
C TRP A 382 8.36 -2.35 -2.13
N PHE A 383 8.59 -3.66 -2.11
CA PHE A 383 9.93 -4.21 -2.17
C PHE A 383 9.96 -5.45 -3.06
N GLY A 384 10.80 -5.44 -4.08
CA GLY A 384 11.02 -6.59 -4.94
C GLY A 384 12.25 -6.47 -5.83
N PRO A 385 12.57 -7.55 -6.56
CA PRO A 385 13.65 -7.56 -7.53
C PRO A 385 13.33 -6.72 -8.76
N ALA A 386 14.31 -6.59 -9.64
CA ALA A 386 14.13 -6.02 -10.97
C ALA A 386 13.03 -6.75 -11.74
N GLY A 387 12.29 -6.00 -12.58
CA GLY A 387 11.23 -6.54 -13.42
C GLY A 387 9.88 -6.72 -12.73
N THR A 388 9.75 -6.43 -11.43
CA THR A 388 8.43 -6.38 -10.77
C THR A 388 7.56 -5.29 -11.39
N VAL A 389 6.31 -5.65 -11.69
CA VAL A 389 5.32 -4.78 -12.34
C VAL A 389 4.10 -4.65 -11.43
N THR A 390 3.72 -3.39 -11.20
CA THR A 390 2.39 -3.02 -10.72
C THR A 390 1.57 -2.58 -11.93
N PRO A 391 0.49 -3.31 -12.29
CA PRO A 391 -0.35 -3.01 -13.45
C PRO A 391 -0.94 -1.61 -13.42
N LEU A 392 -1.49 -1.20 -14.56
CA LEU A 392 -2.17 0.07 -14.65
C LEU A 392 -3.43 0.07 -13.78
N HIS A 393 -3.45 0.90 -12.75
CA HIS A 393 -4.56 1.03 -11.81
C HIS A 393 -4.64 2.47 -11.29
N HIS A 394 -5.68 2.80 -10.53
CA HIS A 394 -5.80 4.07 -9.84
C HIS A 394 -6.21 3.90 -8.38
N ASP A 395 -5.83 4.87 -7.55
CA ASP A 395 -6.20 4.91 -6.14
C ASP A 395 -7.18 6.05 -5.86
N PRO A 396 -8.10 5.91 -4.89
CA PRO A 396 -9.00 6.99 -4.52
C PRO A 396 -8.32 8.06 -3.64
N HIS A 397 -7.08 7.83 -3.19
CA HIS A 397 -6.35 8.66 -2.26
C HIS A 397 -5.30 9.54 -2.96
N HIS A 398 -4.89 10.61 -2.30
CA HIS A 398 -3.63 11.26 -2.66
C HIS A 398 -2.49 10.32 -2.27
N ASN A 399 -1.47 10.20 -3.12
CA ASN A 399 -0.37 9.26 -2.91
C ASN A 399 0.99 9.97 -3.11
N ILE A 400 1.91 9.79 -2.17
CA ILE A 400 3.32 10.10 -2.36
C ILE A 400 4.10 8.79 -2.36
N LEU A 401 4.68 8.45 -3.52
CA LEU A 401 5.56 7.30 -3.69
C LEU A 401 7.02 7.74 -3.54
N ALA A 402 7.64 7.36 -2.43
CA ALA A 402 9.00 7.68 -2.04
C ALA A 402 9.96 6.53 -2.38
N GLN A 403 10.96 6.77 -3.22
CA GLN A 403 11.96 5.78 -3.62
C GLN A 403 13.21 5.84 -2.71
N ILE A 404 13.44 4.80 -1.90
CA ILE A 404 14.45 4.84 -0.82
C ILE A 404 15.75 4.14 -1.21
N CYS A 405 15.70 2.89 -1.68
CA CYS A 405 16.91 2.13 -2.04
C CYS A 405 17.04 2.00 -3.55
N ALA A 406 18.14 2.55 -4.07
CA ALA A 406 18.41 2.67 -5.48
C ALA A 406 19.86 3.16 -5.73
N LYS A 407 20.86 2.27 -5.77
CA LYS A 407 22.26 2.75 -5.83
C LYS A 407 22.58 3.53 -7.11
N LEU A 408 23.08 4.75 -6.92
CA LEU A 408 23.66 5.63 -7.95
C LEU A 408 24.98 5.05 -8.49
N ASP A 409 25.13 4.99 -9.81
CA ASP A 409 26.45 4.74 -10.41
C ASP A 409 27.19 6.07 -10.63
N ILE A 410 28.40 6.16 -10.09
CA ILE A 410 29.30 7.31 -10.25
C ILE A 410 30.27 6.96 -11.37
N GLN A 411 29.96 7.37 -12.60
CA GLN A 411 30.94 7.81 -13.61
C GLN A 411 30.25 8.29 -14.90
N THR A 412 29.85 9.57 -14.94
CA THR A 412 29.58 10.28 -16.20
C THR A 412 30.84 10.99 -16.66
N THR A 413 31.81 10.24 -17.19
CA THR A 413 32.91 10.82 -17.97
C THR A 413 32.69 10.58 -19.46
N SER A 414 32.31 11.67 -20.14
CA SER A 414 32.64 12.00 -21.52
C SER A 414 32.24 11.03 -22.64
N LEU A 415 30.98 11.10 -23.05
CA LEU A 415 30.58 10.92 -24.46
C LEU A 415 29.67 12.11 -24.84
N LYS A 416 30.26 13.30 -24.83
CA LYS A 416 29.72 14.42 -25.61
C LYS A 416 30.30 14.26 -27.01
N ASP A 417 29.42 14.03 -27.95
CA ASP A 417 29.47 14.42 -29.38
C ASP A 417 28.90 13.27 -30.25
N ASP A 418 28.01 13.66 -31.19
CA ASP A 418 27.42 12.84 -32.29
C ASP A 418 25.99 12.27 -32.22
N LEU A 419 25.06 12.83 -31.44
CA LEU A 419 23.61 12.53 -31.62
C LEU A 419 22.72 13.79 -31.64
N GLY A 420 21.68 13.76 -32.49
CA GLY A 420 20.71 14.86 -32.71
C GLY A 420 19.81 15.18 -31.50
N SER A 421 19.04 16.28 -31.55
CA SER A 421 18.36 16.86 -30.37
C SER A 421 17.28 15.97 -29.72
N LEU A 422 16.48 15.21 -30.50
CA LEU A 422 15.51 14.26 -29.95
C LEU A 422 16.18 13.06 -29.28
N ALA A 423 17.27 12.57 -29.87
CA ALA A 423 18.11 11.54 -29.27
C ALA A 423 18.76 12.09 -27.99
N LYS A 424 19.32 13.30 -27.98
CA LYS A 424 19.94 13.88 -26.77
C LYS A 424 19.05 13.85 -25.51
N ASN A 425 17.74 14.08 -25.65
CA ASN A 425 16.81 14.07 -24.51
C ASN A 425 16.53 12.66 -23.98
N GLN A 426 16.34 11.67 -24.86
CA GLN A 426 16.22 10.26 -24.43
C GLN A 426 17.56 9.71 -23.89
N TRP A 427 18.68 10.12 -24.49
CA TRP A 427 20.02 9.58 -24.23
C TRP A 427 20.69 10.16 -22.96
N HIS A 428 20.43 11.41 -22.57
CA HIS A 428 20.83 11.91 -21.23
C HIS A 428 20.04 11.21 -20.11
N PHE A 429 18.77 10.85 -20.37
CA PHE A 429 17.86 10.29 -19.38
C PHE A 429 18.12 8.80 -19.10
N LEU A 430 18.47 8.02 -20.14
CA LEU A 430 18.85 6.61 -20.05
C LEU A 430 20.27 6.40 -19.50
N GLY A 431 21.03 7.48 -19.27
CA GLY A 431 22.42 7.44 -18.82
C GLY A 431 22.63 6.94 -17.39
N MET A 432 21.57 6.83 -16.57
CA MET A 432 21.70 6.71 -15.12
C MET A 432 20.75 5.69 -14.48
N VAL A 433 20.38 4.56 -15.09
CA VAL A 433 19.15 3.81 -14.72
C VAL A 433 19.28 2.80 -13.55
N VAL A 434 20.34 2.86 -12.74
CA VAL A 434 20.47 1.94 -11.59
C VAL A 434 19.63 2.42 -10.40
N GLY A 435 18.79 1.54 -9.84
CA GLY A 435 17.96 1.84 -8.68
C GLY A 435 16.51 2.27 -8.98
N LYS A 436 16.13 2.43 -10.24
CA LYS A 436 15.01 3.30 -10.59
C LYS A 436 13.69 2.57 -10.80
N LYS A 437 12.58 3.29 -10.60
CA LYS A 437 11.25 2.84 -11.03
C LYS A 437 10.81 3.65 -12.24
N TYR A 438 10.37 2.95 -13.28
CA TYR A 438 9.63 3.57 -14.37
C TYR A 438 8.17 3.69 -13.94
N VAL A 439 7.60 4.89 -14.11
CA VAL A 439 6.19 5.16 -13.86
C VAL A 439 5.58 5.79 -15.10
N ARG A 440 4.46 5.25 -15.55
CA ARG A 440 3.60 5.88 -16.55
C ARG A 440 2.30 6.32 -15.91
N LEU A 441 1.89 7.55 -16.18
CA LEU A 441 0.72 8.20 -15.60
C LEU A 441 -0.26 8.65 -16.69
N TYR A 442 -1.53 8.36 -16.49
CA TYR A 442 -2.64 8.88 -17.28
C TYR A 442 -3.57 9.70 -16.39
N SER A 443 -4.13 10.77 -16.95
CA SER A 443 -5.11 11.61 -16.27
C SER A 443 -6.32 10.78 -15.85
N ALA A 444 -6.91 11.12 -14.69
CA ALA A 444 -8.18 10.53 -14.22
C ALA A 444 -9.33 10.69 -15.24
N THR A 445 -9.23 11.65 -16.17
CA THR A 445 -10.22 11.88 -17.24
C THR A 445 -10.27 10.75 -18.26
N TYR A 446 -9.24 9.92 -18.38
CA TYR A 446 -9.17 8.82 -19.36
C TYR A 446 -9.70 7.48 -18.82
N SER A 447 -10.48 7.51 -17.74
CA SER A 447 -10.88 6.30 -17.03
C SER A 447 -11.72 5.34 -17.87
N GLU A 448 -12.52 5.82 -18.83
CA GLU A 448 -13.33 4.96 -19.69
C GLU A 448 -12.47 4.33 -20.80
N GLU A 449 -11.47 5.06 -21.28
CA GLU A 449 -10.56 4.65 -22.34
C GLU A 449 -9.46 3.70 -21.87
N LEU A 450 -9.31 3.55 -20.55
CA LEU A 450 -8.38 2.62 -19.92
C LEU A 450 -9.03 1.29 -19.50
N TYR A 451 -10.27 1.03 -19.92
CA TYR A 451 -10.93 -0.28 -19.80
C TYR A 451 -10.82 -0.92 -18.40
N PRO A 452 -11.36 -0.27 -17.34
CA PRO A 452 -11.41 -0.86 -16.00
C PRO A 452 -12.15 -2.21 -16.02
N TYR A 453 -11.81 -3.11 -15.10
CA TYR A 453 -12.63 -4.31 -14.90
C TYR A 453 -14.05 -3.92 -14.45
N SER A 454 -15.05 -4.67 -14.90
CA SER A 454 -16.45 -4.46 -14.51
C SER A 454 -16.77 -5.04 -13.13
N GLU A 455 -15.91 -5.91 -12.60
CA GLU A 455 -16.03 -6.50 -11.28
C GLU A 455 -15.81 -5.45 -10.19
N THR A 456 -16.70 -5.41 -9.19
CA THR A 456 -16.71 -4.36 -8.15
C THR A 456 -15.41 -4.24 -7.37
N MET A 457 -14.64 -5.33 -7.25
CA MET A 457 -13.38 -5.38 -6.50
C MET A 457 -12.15 -4.98 -7.32
N LEU A 458 -12.24 -4.95 -8.65
CA LEU A 458 -11.13 -4.67 -9.58
C LEU A 458 -11.41 -3.46 -10.48
N ASN A 459 -12.48 -2.71 -10.20
CA ASN A 459 -12.90 -1.57 -11.01
C ASN A 459 -11.89 -0.42 -11.07
N ASN A 460 -10.89 -0.43 -10.19
CA ASN A 460 -9.79 0.50 -10.17
C ASN A 460 -8.56 0.02 -10.94
N SER A 461 -8.60 -1.18 -11.51
CA SER A 461 -7.53 -1.81 -12.28
C SER A 461 -7.92 -1.91 -13.76
N SER A 462 -6.97 -1.68 -14.64
CA SER A 462 -7.16 -1.72 -16.09
C SER A 462 -6.99 -3.14 -16.63
N GLN A 463 -7.79 -3.52 -17.61
CA GLN A 463 -7.61 -4.75 -18.39
C GLN A 463 -6.42 -4.67 -19.36
N VAL A 464 -5.89 -3.46 -19.61
CA VAL A 464 -4.87 -3.20 -20.61
C VAL A 464 -3.49 -3.57 -20.07
N ASP A 465 -2.83 -4.53 -20.72
CA ASP A 465 -1.39 -4.77 -20.51
C ASP A 465 -0.56 -3.77 -21.33
N LEU A 466 0.05 -2.80 -20.65
CA LEU A 466 0.88 -1.79 -21.31
C LEU A 466 2.18 -2.37 -21.91
N ASP A 467 2.62 -3.55 -21.48
CA ASP A 467 3.78 -4.22 -22.06
C ASP A 467 3.45 -4.81 -23.44
N ASN A 468 2.20 -5.20 -23.65
CA ASN A 468 1.72 -5.87 -24.86
C ASN A 468 0.25 -5.53 -25.11
N ILE A 469 0.01 -4.33 -25.62
CA ILE A 469 -1.33 -3.81 -25.86
C ILE A 469 -1.97 -4.60 -27.01
N ASP A 470 -3.09 -5.27 -26.75
CA ASP A 470 -3.94 -5.79 -27.82
C ASP A 470 -4.71 -4.63 -28.45
N GLU A 471 -4.23 -4.16 -29.60
CA GLU A 471 -4.83 -3.03 -30.32
C GLU A 471 -6.22 -3.35 -30.90
N VAL A 472 -6.57 -4.63 -31.03
CA VAL A 472 -7.89 -5.05 -31.52
C VAL A 472 -8.90 -4.97 -30.38
N GLU A 473 -8.53 -5.42 -29.19
CA GLU A 473 -9.38 -5.40 -28.00
C GLU A 473 -9.45 -4.02 -27.34
N PHE A 474 -8.34 -3.27 -27.30
CA PHE A 474 -8.20 -1.99 -26.60
C PHE A 474 -7.80 -0.82 -27.53
N PRO A 475 -8.55 -0.54 -28.61
CA PRO A 475 -8.13 0.42 -29.64
C PRO A 475 -7.99 1.86 -29.12
N LYS A 476 -8.75 2.25 -28.09
CA LYS A 476 -8.75 3.63 -27.58
C LYS A 476 -7.45 4.02 -26.87
N VAL A 477 -6.69 3.05 -26.35
CA VAL A 477 -5.47 3.30 -25.55
C VAL A 477 -4.37 3.93 -26.40
N ARG A 478 -4.32 3.59 -27.69
CA ARG A 478 -3.23 3.93 -28.60
C ARG A 478 -2.97 5.43 -28.70
N ASP A 479 -4.03 6.24 -28.70
CA ASP A 479 -3.96 7.68 -28.92
C ASP A 479 -4.01 8.51 -27.63
N LEU A 480 -4.05 7.85 -26.46
CA LEU A 480 -4.08 8.54 -25.18
C LEU A 480 -2.76 9.26 -24.90
N GLU A 481 -2.87 10.48 -24.38
CA GLU A 481 -1.74 11.19 -23.82
C GLU A 481 -1.41 10.64 -22.44
N PHE A 482 -0.11 10.45 -22.20
CA PHE A 482 0.43 10.02 -20.92
C PHE A 482 1.67 10.83 -20.58
N ILE A 483 2.01 10.83 -19.30
CA ILE A 483 3.27 11.38 -18.83
C ILE A 483 4.09 10.26 -18.18
N ASP A 484 5.37 10.22 -18.48
CA ASP A 484 6.29 9.23 -17.91
C ASP A 484 7.22 9.89 -16.90
N CYS A 485 7.72 9.11 -15.96
CA CYS A 485 8.91 9.46 -15.20
C CYS A 485 9.75 8.26 -14.84
N ILE A 486 10.99 8.55 -14.51
CA ILE A 486 11.89 7.61 -13.87
C ILE A 486 12.13 8.16 -12.47
N LEU A 487 11.66 7.44 -11.46
CA LEU A 487 11.77 7.81 -10.06
C LEU A 487 13.09 7.27 -9.49
N GLU A 488 13.92 8.18 -8.97
CA GLU A 488 15.28 7.88 -8.50
C GLU A 488 15.38 7.80 -6.98
N GLU A 489 16.50 7.29 -6.46
CA GLU A 489 16.78 7.33 -5.03
C GLU A 489 16.66 8.76 -4.47
N GLY A 490 15.97 8.91 -3.34
CA GLY A 490 15.83 10.22 -2.70
C GLY A 490 14.68 11.05 -3.26
N GLU A 491 14.04 10.60 -4.34
CA GLU A 491 12.91 11.30 -4.96
C GLU A 491 11.54 10.76 -4.49
N MET A 492 10.57 11.66 -4.42
CA MET A 492 9.17 11.37 -4.13
C MET A 492 8.30 11.78 -5.31
N LEU A 493 7.43 10.89 -5.78
CA LEU A 493 6.42 11.19 -6.79
C LEU A 493 5.07 11.43 -6.11
N TYR A 494 4.50 12.62 -6.28
CA TYR A 494 3.10 12.88 -5.97
C TYR A 494 2.20 12.39 -7.10
N ILE A 495 1.27 11.51 -6.76
CA ILE A 495 0.21 10.96 -7.62
C ILE A 495 -1.13 11.47 -7.07
N PRO A 496 -1.85 12.33 -7.82
CA PRO A 496 -3.16 12.82 -7.39
C PRO A 496 -4.22 11.70 -7.38
N PRO A 497 -5.33 11.88 -6.64
CA PRO A 497 -6.41 10.92 -6.59
C PRO A 497 -6.92 10.56 -7.98
N LYS A 498 -7.21 9.27 -8.18
CA LYS A 498 -7.74 8.66 -9.41
C LYS A 498 -6.84 8.77 -10.63
N TRP A 499 -5.61 9.26 -10.50
CA TRP A 499 -4.64 9.15 -11.58
C TRP A 499 -4.25 7.69 -11.79
N TRP A 500 -4.36 7.28 -13.04
CA TRP A 500 -4.00 5.95 -13.47
C TRP A 500 -2.49 5.86 -13.57
N HIS A 501 -1.90 4.85 -12.93
CA HIS A 501 -0.47 4.70 -12.86
C HIS A 501 -0.05 3.24 -13.04
N TYR A 502 0.99 3.06 -13.85
CA TYR A 502 1.70 1.80 -14.05
C TYR A 502 3.12 1.96 -13.53
N VAL A 503 3.62 0.96 -12.81
CA VAL A 503 4.96 1.02 -12.19
C VAL A 503 5.75 -0.23 -12.54
N ARG A 504 6.98 -0.04 -13.01
CA ARG A 504 7.95 -1.11 -13.24
C ARG A 504 9.25 -0.84 -12.51
N SER A 505 9.72 -1.80 -11.72
CA SER A 505 11.03 -1.75 -11.10
C SER A 505 12.12 -2.10 -12.12
N LEU A 506 13.04 -1.18 -12.38
CA LEU A 506 14.12 -1.39 -13.36
C LEU A 506 15.32 -2.11 -12.72
N THR A 507 15.44 -2.01 -11.40
CA THR A 507 16.37 -2.79 -10.57
C THR A 507 15.64 -3.31 -9.34
N THR A 508 16.33 -4.08 -8.49
CA THR A 508 15.88 -4.28 -7.11
C THR A 508 15.58 -2.93 -6.47
N SER A 509 14.40 -2.79 -5.87
CA SER A 509 13.87 -1.50 -5.43
C SER A 509 13.10 -1.65 -4.13
N PHE A 510 13.26 -0.66 -3.23
CA PHE A 510 12.48 -0.55 -2.00
C PHE A 510 11.92 0.88 -1.91
N SER A 511 10.60 0.98 -1.87
CA SER A 511 9.84 2.23 -1.87
C SER A 511 8.74 2.24 -0.81
N VAL A 512 8.27 3.43 -0.47
CA VAL A 512 7.22 3.66 0.53
C VAL A 512 6.15 4.54 -0.10
N SER A 513 4.88 4.15 0.01
CA SER A 513 3.76 4.97 -0.42
C SER A 513 2.98 5.53 0.77
N TYR A 514 2.76 6.83 0.78
CA TYR A 514 1.94 7.54 1.77
C TYR A 514 0.59 7.86 1.14
N TRP A 515 -0.48 7.24 1.65
CA TRP A 515 -1.84 7.50 1.19
C TRP A 515 -2.56 8.39 2.18
N TRP A 516 -3.14 9.49 1.71
CA TRP A 516 -3.94 10.37 2.55
C TRP A 516 -5.20 10.85 1.82
N SER A 517 -6.19 11.26 2.60
CA SER A 517 -7.41 11.88 2.09
C SER A 517 -7.69 13.16 2.83
N THR A 518 -8.24 14.13 2.12
CA THR A 518 -8.97 15.24 2.73
C THR A 518 -10.40 14.78 2.95
N ASP A 519 -10.97 14.91 4.14
CA ASP A 519 -12.33 14.44 4.43
C ASP A 519 -13.34 14.95 3.39
N SER A 520 -14.03 13.99 2.77
CA SER A 520 -14.98 14.14 1.65
C SER A 520 -16.34 14.72 2.06
N GLY A 521 -16.41 15.44 3.19
CA GLY A 521 -17.64 16.11 3.65
C GLY A 521 -17.99 17.41 2.92
N SER A 522 -17.19 17.89 1.96
CA SER A 522 -17.56 19.07 1.14
C SER A 522 -16.73 19.20 -0.15
N SER A 523 -17.03 18.36 -1.14
CA SER A 523 -16.53 18.58 -2.49
C SER A 523 -17.00 19.95 -3.02
N MET A 524 -16.08 20.66 -3.67
CA MET A 524 -16.19 22.03 -4.20
C MET A 524 -15.96 23.20 -3.22
N GLY A 525 -15.84 22.94 -1.90
CA GLY A 525 -15.54 24.00 -0.91
C GLY A 525 -14.17 23.87 -0.23
N SER A 526 -13.76 22.66 0.15
CA SER A 526 -12.67 22.41 1.12
C SER A 526 -11.32 23.07 0.77
N GLY A 527 -10.91 23.07 -0.50
CA GLY A 527 -9.64 23.67 -0.93
C GLY A 527 -9.57 25.18 -0.70
N PHE A 528 -10.63 25.92 -1.04
CA PHE A 528 -10.68 27.37 -0.82
C PHE A 528 -10.65 27.72 0.67
N TRP A 529 -11.41 26.98 1.50
CA TRP A 529 -11.42 27.18 2.96
C TRP A 529 -10.09 26.80 3.61
N ALA A 530 -9.45 25.73 3.17
CA ALA A 530 -8.13 25.33 3.64
C ALA A 530 -7.06 26.36 3.30
N ILE A 531 -7.14 27.00 2.13
CA ILE A 531 -6.26 28.12 1.75
C ILE A 531 -6.48 29.32 2.67
N LEU A 532 -7.75 29.70 2.92
CA LEU A 532 -8.06 30.80 3.84
C LEU A 532 -7.63 30.51 5.28
N ASP A 533 -7.89 29.30 5.79
CA ASP A 533 -7.45 28.88 7.12
C ASP A 533 -5.91 28.85 7.21
N PHE A 534 -5.21 28.37 6.18
CA PHE A 534 -3.75 28.41 6.09
C PHE A 534 -3.20 29.84 6.11
N TYR A 535 -3.74 30.75 5.28
CA TYR A 535 -3.28 32.15 5.26
C TYR A 535 -3.58 32.88 6.58
N ILE A 536 -4.71 32.58 7.25
CA ILE A 536 -4.99 33.13 8.58
C ILE A 536 -3.99 32.57 9.60
N MET A 537 -3.76 31.27 9.64
CA MET A 537 -2.83 30.64 10.58
C MET A 537 -1.36 31.04 10.35
N ASN A 538 -1.00 31.41 9.12
CA ASN A 538 0.35 31.87 8.78
C ASN A 538 0.61 33.33 9.22
N HIS A 539 -0.46 34.12 9.45
CA HIS A 539 -0.34 35.55 9.74
C HIS A 539 -1.01 36.00 11.04
N ALA A 540 -1.80 35.14 11.69
CA ALA A 540 -2.48 35.39 12.95
C ALA A 540 -2.56 34.14 13.84
N ASN A 541 -2.74 34.37 15.13
CA ASN A 541 -2.92 33.31 16.12
C ASN A 541 -4.26 32.59 15.94
N VAL A 542 -4.34 31.36 16.44
CA VAL A 542 -5.56 30.54 16.43
C VAL A 542 -6.74 31.25 17.08
N ASP A 543 -6.48 32.06 18.12
CA ASP A 543 -7.48 32.86 18.82
C ASP A 543 -8.20 33.85 17.88
N THR A 544 -7.48 34.46 16.94
CA THR A 544 -8.05 35.38 15.96
C THR A 544 -9.03 34.66 15.03
N SER A 545 -8.73 33.42 14.63
CA SER A 545 -9.66 32.60 13.84
C SER A 545 -10.94 32.25 14.62
N ILE A 546 -10.80 31.89 15.91
CA ILE A 546 -11.93 31.56 16.78
C ILE A 546 -12.84 32.79 16.97
N VAL A 547 -12.25 33.95 17.26
CA VAL A 547 -12.99 35.20 17.47
C VAL A 547 -13.77 35.59 16.21
N PHE A 548 -13.15 35.55 15.03
CA PHE A 548 -13.84 35.86 13.79
C PHE A 548 -14.92 34.84 13.42
N ARG A 549 -14.70 33.53 13.67
CA ARG A 549 -15.73 32.50 13.49
C ARG A 549 -16.97 32.75 14.35
N SER A 550 -16.78 33.28 15.56
CA SER A 550 -17.89 33.59 16.47
C SER A 550 -18.83 34.70 15.96
N LEU A 551 -18.37 35.57 15.05
CA LEU A 551 -19.16 36.65 14.44
C LEU A 551 -20.12 36.18 13.33
N THR A 552 -19.99 34.95 12.84
CA THR A 552 -20.79 34.40 11.74
C THR A 552 -22.30 34.62 11.90
N PRO A 553 -22.91 34.40 13.10
CA PRO A 553 -24.34 34.62 13.31
C PRO A 553 -24.78 36.09 13.16
N SER A 554 -23.93 37.04 13.52
CA SER A 554 -24.22 38.49 13.42
C SER A 554 -24.27 38.96 11.96
N PHE A 555 -23.42 38.41 11.10
CA PHE A 555 -23.37 38.75 9.66
C PHE A 555 -24.46 38.05 8.84
N GLY A 556 -24.94 36.87 9.27
CA GLY A 556 -26.03 36.14 8.60
C GLY A 556 -27.44 36.67 8.95
N LEU A 557 -27.57 37.39 10.06
CA LEU A 557 -28.86 37.87 10.59
C LEU A 557 -29.64 38.80 9.64
N PRO A 558 -29.02 39.77 8.93
CA PRO A 558 -29.74 40.64 8.00
C PRO A 558 -30.38 39.86 6.83
N TRP A 559 -29.70 38.83 6.33
CA TRP A 559 -30.22 37.96 5.28
C TRP A 559 -31.39 37.10 5.78
N LEU A 560 -31.28 36.57 7.00
CA LEU A 560 -32.35 35.81 7.66
C LEU A 560 -33.62 36.65 7.86
N ILE A 561 -33.46 37.91 8.27
CA ILE A 561 -34.57 38.87 8.48
C ILE A 561 -35.24 39.23 7.13
N GLN A 562 -34.46 39.44 6.07
CA GLN A 562 -34.97 39.83 4.75
C GLN A 562 -35.70 38.68 4.03
N ARG A 563 -35.33 37.43 4.30
CA ARG A 563 -35.92 36.24 3.64
C ARG A 563 -37.12 35.66 4.38
N LEU A 564 -37.19 35.81 5.71
CA LEU A 564 -38.30 35.38 6.55
C LEU A 564 -39.43 36.42 6.60
N GLY A 565 -39.86 36.99 5.46
CA GLY A 565 -40.95 37.99 5.37
C GLY A 565 -42.30 37.51 5.94
N GLY A 566 -42.37 37.35 7.27
CA GLY A 566 -43.47 36.71 8.00
C GLY A 566 -43.12 36.03 9.35
N LYS A 567 -41.85 35.83 9.76
CA LYS A 567 -41.52 35.29 11.11
C LYS A 567 -41.07 36.39 12.09
N PRO A 568 -41.37 36.26 13.40
CA PRO A 568 -41.05 37.29 14.38
C PRO A 568 -39.54 37.49 14.52
N CYS A 569 -39.12 38.74 14.70
CA CYS A 569 -37.74 39.13 14.97
C CYS A 569 -37.11 38.27 16.08
N PRO A 570 -35.77 38.07 16.05
CA PRO A 570 -35.05 37.36 17.11
C PRO A 570 -35.40 37.92 18.49
N SER A 571 -35.42 37.06 19.51
CA SER A 571 -35.74 37.46 20.87
C SER A 571 -34.81 38.58 21.34
N LYS A 572 -35.29 39.46 22.24
CA LYS A 572 -34.44 40.52 22.84
C LYS A 572 -33.16 39.94 23.44
N LEU A 573 -33.22 38.73 23.98
CA LEU A 573 -32.06 38.01 24.53
C LEU A 573 -31.05 37.67 23.43
N THR A 574 -31.50 37.14 22.30
CA THR A 574 -30.65 36.82 21.14
C THR A 574 -29.93 38.05 20.60
N PHE A 575 -30.63 39.18 20.50
CA PHE A 575 -30.03 40.43 20.05
C PHE A 575 -28.94 40.93 21.02
N MET A 576 -29.19 40.84 22.32
CA MET A 576 -28.19 41.18 23.34
C MET A 576 -26.97 40.26 23.29
N SER A 577 -27.16 38.95 23.08
CA SER A 577 -26.04 38.01 22.92
C SER A 577 -25.16 38.35 21.73
N LEU A 578 -25.75 38.73 20.59
CA LEU A 578 -24.98 39.11 19.39
C LEU A 578 -24.20 40.42 19.60
N LEU A 579 -24.76 41.38 20.34
CA LEU A 579 -24.05 42.60 20.72
C LEU A 579 -22.87 42.32 21.65
N ILE A 580 -23.00 41.37 22.58
CA ILE A 580 -21.91 40.95 23.46
C ILE A 580 -20.79 40.31 22.64
N ILE A 581 -21.10 39.42 21.70
CA ILE A 581 -20.11 38.78 20.82
C ILE A 581 -19.39 39.84 19.95
N LEU A 582 -20.14 40.79 19.39
CA LEU A 582 -19.57 41.89 18.62
C LEU A 582 -18.66 42.76 19.48
N GLY A 583 -19.11 43.15 20.68
CA GLY A 583 -18.33 43.94 21.63
C GLY A 583 -17.03 43.23 22.03
N GLY A 584 -17.10 41.94 22.38
CA GLY A 584 -15.92 41.14 22.72
C GLY A 584 -14.95 40.98 21.54
N THR A 585 -15.45 40.92 20.31
CA THR A 585 -14.58 40.89 19.13
C THR A 585 -13.87 42.23 18.93
N VAL A 586 -14.57 43.36 19.06
CA VAL A 586 -13.95 44.69 18.96
C VAL A 586 -12.92 44.90 20.06
N GLU A 587 -13.22 44.47 21.30
CA GLU A 587 -12.28 44.54 22.42
C GLU A 587 -11.04 43.67 22.19
N TYR A 588 -11.21 42.46 21.65
CA TYR A 588 -10.11 41.59 21.25
C TYR A 588 -9.22 42.24 20.18
N VAL A 589 -9.80 42.75 19.09
CA VAL A 589 -9.03 43.43 18.03
C VAL A 589 -8.28 44.65 18.57
N ALA A 590 -8.89 45.41 19.49
CA ALA A 590 -8.28 46.59 20.08
C ALA A 590 -7.13 46.28 21.06
N THR A 591 -7.10 45.07 21.61
CA THR A 591 -6.09 44.63 22.59
C THR A 591 -5.06 43.65 22.03
N ASP A 592 -5.23 43.22 20.77
CA ASP A 592 -4.32 42.28 20.11
C ASP A 592 -2.96 42.92 19.81
N SER A 593 -1.95 42.53 20.60
CA SER A 593 -0.56 42.95 20.43
C SER A 593 0.11 42.46 19.13
N ALA A 594 -0.48 41.47 18.45
CA ALA A 594 0.02 40.88 17.20
C ALA A 594 -0.81 41.29 15.97
N PHE A 595 -1.54 42.41 16.04
CA PHE A 595 -2.39 42.88 14.96
C PHE A 595 -1.61 43.12 13.65
N THR A 596 -2.08 42.49 12.56
CA THR A 596 -1.61 42.78 11.20
C THR A 596 -2.78 42.99 10.24
N LEU A 597 -2.71 44.05 9.41
CA LEU A 597 -3.77 44.38 8.46
C LEU A 597 -4.05 43.24 7.47
N ILE A 598 -2.99 42.52 7.06
CA ILE A 598 -3.07 41.39 6.12
C ILE A 598 -3.85 40.24 6.77
N ALA A 599 -3.50 39.81 7.99
CA ALA A 599 -4.20 38.69 8.62
C ALA A 599 -5.68 38.99 8.88
N TYR A 600 -5.97 40.21 9.34
CA TYR A 600 -7.35 40.63 9.63
C TYR A 600 -8.18 40.80 8.34
N SER A 601 -7.55 41.15 7.21
CA SER A 601 -8.23 41.15 5.90
C SER A 601 -8.61 39.74 5.45
N TRP A 602 -7.75 38.74 5.68
CA TRP A 602 -8.05 37.33 5.43
C TRP A 602 -9.11 36.78 6.39
N ALA A 603 -9.05 37.14 7.68
CA ALA A 603 -10.06 36.77 8.67
C ALA A 603 -11.45 37.33 8.30
N PHE A 604 -11.51 38.56 7.76
CA PHE A 604 -12.75 39.14 7.25
C PHE A 604 -13.24 38.46 5.97
N ALA A 605 -12.33 38.13 5.03
CA ALA A 605 -12.68 37.37 3.83
C ALA A 605 -13.24 35.98 4.19
N TYR A 606 -12.65 35.32 5.19
CA TYR A 606 -13.12 34.04 5.73
C TYR A 606 -14.50 34.17 6.37
N LEU A 607 -14.73 35.21 7.17
CA LEU A 607 -16.04 35.49 7.77
C LEU A 607 -17.12 35.70 6.70
N ALA A 608 -16.87 36.55 5.70
CA ALA A 608 -17.82 36.85 4.64
C ALA A 608 -18.20 35.59 3.84
N THR A 609 -17.19 34.79 3.51
CA THR A 609 -17.38 33.55 2.77
C THR A 609 -18.12 32.52 3.64
N LEU A 610 -17.74 32.33 4.91
CA LEU A 610 -18.42 31.39 5.83
C LEU A 610 -19.90 31.75 6.03
N THR A 611 -20.21 33.04 6.18
CA THR A 611 -21.59 33.53 6.22
C THR A 611 -22.36 33.20 4.93
N THR A 612 -21.72 33.38 3.77
CA THR A 612 -22.33 33.04 2.46
C THR A 612 -22.62 31.54 2.34
N LYS A 613 -21.72 30.68 2.84
CA LYS A 613 -21.91 29.23 2.87
C LYS A 613 -23.10 28.83 3.76
N MET A 614 -23.20 29.39 4.98
CA MET A 614 -24.31 29.10 5.89
C MET A 614 -25.66 29.51 5.28
N ILE A 615 -25.69 30.70 4.68
CA ILE A 615 -26.83 31.24 3.93
C ILE A 615 -27.23 30.32 2.77
N TYR A 616 -26.26 29.86 1.99
CA TYR A 616 -26.49 28.98 0.85
C TYR A 616 -27.02 27.61 1.27
N ILE A 617 -26.43 27.01 2.32
CA ILE A 617 -26.88 25.74 2.89
C ILE A 617 -28.33 25.86 3.39
N GLU A 618 -28.65 26.91 4.14
CA GLU A 618 -30.02 27.14 4.63
C GLU A 618 -30.99 27.32 3.46
N HIS A 619 -30.61 28.06 2.42
CA HIS A 619 -31.41 28.21 1.21
C HIS A 619 -31.69 26.86 0.52
N LEU A 620 -30.67 26.02 0.40
CA LEU A 620 -30.76 24.70 -0.22
C LEU A 620 -31.64 23.75 0.61
N VAL A 621 -31.48 23.73 1.93
CA VAL A 621 -32.31 22.94 2.86
C VAL A 621 -33.78 23.35 2.79
N MET A 622 -34.06 24.66 2.79
CA MET A 622 -35.44 25.16 2.72
C MET A 622 -36.13 24.85 1.38
N ASN A 623 -35.38 24.84 0.27
CA ASN A 623 -35.95 24.52 -1.05
C ASN A 623 -36.19 23.01 -1.25
N LEU A 624 -35.41 22.15 -0.60
CA LEU A 624 -35.51 20.69 -0.75
C LEU A 624 -36.55 20.04 0.17
N GLY A 625 -37.19 20.80 1.06
CA GLY A 625 -38.24 20.31 1.96
C GLY A 625 -37.77 19.30 3.00
N LEU A 626 -36.46 19.15 3.19
CA LEU A 626 -35.87 18.24 4.17
C LEU A 626 -35.96 18.84 5.57
N SER A 627 -36.30 18.01 6.55
CA SER A 627 -36.21 18.41 7.96
C SER A 627 -34.75 18.58 8.38
N SER A 628 -34.49 19.32 9.47
CA SER A 628 -33.14 19.52 10.01
C SER A 628 -32.43 18.18 10.29
N TRP A 629 -33.17 17.17 10.77
CA TRP A 629 -32.67 15.81 10.93
C TRP A 629 -32.45 15.08 9.61
N GLY A 630 -33.28 15.32 8.60
CA GLY A 630 -33.09 14.79 7.25
C GLY A 630 -31.79 15.27 6.60
N PHE A 631 -31.37 16.51 6.86
CA PHE A 631 -30.10 17.04 6.37
C PHE A 631 -28.90 16.51 7.15
N VAL A 632 -29.02 16.35 8.48
CA VAL A 632 -28.00 15.67 9.30
C VAL A 632 -27.82 14.24 8.82
N LEU A 633 -28.91 13.52 8.57
CA LEU A 633 -28.86 12.17 8.01
C LEU A 633 -28.24 12.17 6.61
N TYR A 634 -28.64 13.08 5.73
CA TYR A 634 -28.12 13.20 4.37
C TYR A 634 -26.61 13.50 4.34
N ASN A 635 -26.12 14.43 5.16
CA ASN A 635 -24.68 14.70 5.28
C ASN A 635 -23.93 13.53 5.91
N ASN A 636 -24.49 12.90 6.94
CA ASN A 636 -23.87 11.73 7.54
C ASN A 636 -23.85 10.53 6.57
N LEU A 637 -24.87 10.40 5.70
CA LEU A 637 -24.95 9.36 4.66
C LEU A 637 -24.04 9.64 3.46
N LEU A 638 -23.77 10.91 3.16
CA LEU A 638 -22.74 11.34 2.20
C LEU A 638 -21.31 11.25 2.78
N SER A 639 -21.19 11.26 4.10
CA SER A 639 -19.94 11.15 4.85
C SER A 639 -19.55 9.71 5.17
N LEU A 640 -20.50 8.77 5.06
CA LEU A 640 -20.29 7.32 5.03
C LEU A 640 -19.95 6.89 3.60
#